data_AF-A0A212FAN0-F1
#
_entry.id   AF-A0A212FAN0-F1
#
_cell.length_a   1.000
_cell.length_b   1.000
_cell.length_c   1.000
_cell.angle_alpha   90.00
_cell.angle_beta   90.00
_cell.angle_gamma   90.00
#
_symmetry.space_group_name_H-M   'P 1'
#
loop_
_entity.id
_entity.type
_entity.pdbx_description
1 polymer ?
#
loop_
_entity_poly.entity_id
_entity_poly.type
_entity_poly.pdbx_seq_one_letter_code
_entity_poly.pdbx_strand_id
1 'polypeptide(L)'
;MDVKECRKLFAKIHKYEVVELSHLNLFQVAFMKLCLNDLGKEHLMNYLLSMLHVISLAIRDNKESAVLKDLVFKVNNVIRLVQNREDLDMDKKDDFKKVTESAIWQNFCKSVLKDSLKVKTTDDENVTGPQLLSLLSYLIKLVYSENHVDIVTIFDMVTSHSEFLNVMLSLHSPEIKARLLEFLFVLITTNKSVMKTQQIPVYLSAYRATRSHCDRMILSILQFYESNELPVNEYKPYIWGESAANHYAVRKKRTASLWGHPSPNQVMNLFEKDLIENTIKHFPVNQTLDYHYEIPNINSSSRTLKEFFTRIGKDVKAKNEDTEFAISMLLKKYENKQIVEMVKELDLNSVSHIEEDQTIYDPAFLLPVLSHILAPGSVASCFKMLRTGLLSIPVMGLSSSCPLMRAAAYHVLHRFCLLLETETRHKNDKLLLKDFITTLRQSLSTAINTKAIEGQLRDIKNPKLPAIGALYLARALMVSTMPSDPLYKPVNNFLIAKQLVDLNVVPDFLSLFHDSDLEANDRRLWILDIIKDGTKTISDVTVVFKTMCLKMIMDFYGTVLSDRKTKIKIINSLSAIVAVPWAFEILTEGYSLMPWLHHVVRNTDDRSIMIAIFDLIKNLLHSMEILLLLKHVKFNPNMDITNFRVKSEIEFEILGLIYNLLPKTNLLECEDLIDYVSLYNVMTKRSVKFLGTKQIANVVIKCTSHVKNDERVNILKRALDSNDPVILHGKILTTKNISWEDRLISGLRDLVHTYVS
;
A
#
# COMPACT_ATOMS: atom_id res chain seq x y z
N MET A 1 -4.49 43.02 1.42
CA MET A 1 -3.63 43.39 2.56
C MET A 1 -2.22 43.56 2.04
N ASP A 2 -1.60 44.67 2.42
CA ASP A 2 -0.21 44.94 2.14
C ASP A 2 0.70 44.11 3.07
N VAL A 3 1.93 43.78 2.67
CA VAL A 3 2.83 42.85 3.41
C VAL A 3 3.11 43.34 4.84
N LYS A 4 3.15 44.67 5.02
CA LYS A 4 3.32 45.32 6.33
C LYS A 4 2.13 45.16 7.26
N GLU A 5 0.90 45.10 6.73
CA GLU A 5 -0.32 44.85 7.52
C GLU A 5 -0.41 43.39 7.94
N CYS A 6 -0.02 42.47 7.06
CA CYS A 6 0.10 41.06 7.40
C CYS A 6 1.11 40.87 8.55
N ARG A 7 2.29 41.51 8.52
CA ARG A 7 3.26 41.43 9.64
C ARG A 7 2.66 41.90 10.98
N LYS A 8 1.90 42.99 10.98
CA LYS A 8 1.20 43.48 12.18
C LYS A 8 0.13 42.50 12.69
N LEU A 9 -0.55 41.80 11.77
CA LEU A 9 -1.59 40.84 12.11
C LEU A 9 -1.02 39.58 12.77
N PHE A 10 0.18 39.11 12.40
CA PHE A 10 0.81 37.95 13.07
C PHE A 10 1.76 38.31 14.22
N ALA A 11 1.82 39.58 14.63
CA ALA A 11 2.56 40.01 15.80
C ALA A 11 1.85 39.69 17.14
N LYS A 12 0.56 39.33 17.11
CA LYS A 12 -0.25 38.97 18.29
C LYS A 12 -0.99 37.65 18.11
N ILE A 13 -1.22 36.94 19.22
CA ILE A 13 -2.05 35.72 19.25
C ILE A 13 -3.53 36.12 19.16
N HIS A 14 -4.27 35.52 18.23
CA HIS A 14 -5.69 35.78 18.04
C HIS A 14 -6.50 34.67 18.72
N LYS A 15 -7.28 35.03 19.75
CA LYS A 15 -8.24 34.14 20.40
C LYS A 15 -9.61 34.34 19.74
N TYR A 16 -9.96 33.46 18.81
CA TYR A 16 -11.26 33.50 18.15
C TYR A 16 -12.35 32.91 19.06
N GLU A 17 -13.50 33.57 19.11
CA GLU A 17 -14.68 33.11 19.87
C GLU A 17 -15.64 32.26 19.03
N VAL A 18 -15.59 32.38 17.70
CA VAL A 18 -16.43 31.64 16.75
C VAL A 18 -15.59 31.14 15.57
N VAL A 19 -15.77 29.87 15.17
CA VAL A 19 -15.11 29.29 14.00
C VAL A 19 -15.93 29.56 12.73
N GLU A 20 -15.50 30.54 11.92
CA GLU A 20 -16.07 30.81 10.59
C GLU A 20 -15.05 30.52 9.47
N LEU A 21 -15.47 29.77 8.45
CA LEU A 21 -14.59 29.23 7.41
C LEU A 21 -14.00 30.31 6.48
N SER A 22 -14.78 31.37 6.22
CA SER A 22 -14.37 32.55 5.45
C SER A 22 -13.22 33.31 6.12
N HIS A 23 -13.32 33.55 7.42
CA HIS A 23 -12.28 34.19 8.22
C HIS A 23 -11.00 33.35 8.27
N LEU A 24 -11.12 32.01 8.32
CA LEU A 24 -10.00 31.10 8.31
C LEU A 24 -9.27 31.01 6.96
N ASN A 25 -10.01 31.02 5.85
CA ASN A 25 -9.43 31.13 4.51
C ASN A 25 -8.63 32.42 4.37
N LEU A 26 -9.19 33.54 4.84
CA LEU A 26 -8.55 34.84 4.75
C LEU A 26 -7.30 34.93 5.66
N PHE A 27 -7.36 34.36 6.86
CA PHE A 27 -6.21 34.25 7.77
C PHE A 27 -5.08 33.41 7.18
N GLN A 28 -5.41 32.27 6.56
CA GLN A 28 -4.43 31.43 5.89
C GLN A 28 -3.81 32.12 4.66
N VAL A 29 -4.61 32.74 3.80
CA VAL A 29 -4.11 33.47 2.62
C VAL A 29 -3.20 34.63 3.04
N ALA A 30 -3.54 35.34 4.13
CA ALA A 30 -2.69 36.39 4.69
C ALA A 30 -1.34 35.84 5.21
N PHE A 31 -1.33 34.65 5.82
CA PHE A 31 -0.10 34.00 6.28
C PHE A 31 0.73 33.47 5.10
N MET A 32 0.11 32.84 4.10
CA MET A 32 0.77 32.34 2.90
C MET A 32 1.44 33.46 2.09
N LYS A 33 0.86 34.66 2.07
CA LYS A 33 1.49 35.86 1.49
C LYS A 33 2.73 36.32 2.26
N LEU A 34 2.78 36.14 3.58
CA LEU A 34 4.00 36.38 4.37
C LEU A 34 5.05 35.31 4.14
N CYS A 35 4.63 34.05 3.98
CA CYS A 35 5.49 32.93 3.64
C CYS A 35 6.18 33.06 2.28
N LEU A 36 5.84 34.03 1.42
CA LEU A 36 6.51 34.27 0.14
C LEU A 36 7.61 35.34 0.22
N ASN A 37 7.60 36.20 1.23
CA ASN A 37 8.48 37.38 1.28
C ASN A 37 9.56 37.29 2.36
N ASP A 38 9.19 37.09 3.64
CA ASP A 38 10.13 36.99 4.77
C ASP A 38 9.37 36.53 6.03
N LEU A 39 9.81 35.43 6.66
CA LEU A 39 9.14 34.84 7.83
C LEU A 39 10.01 34.96 9.10
N GLY A 40 9.49 35.61 10.14
CA GLY A 40 10.10 35.56 11.47
C GLY A 40 9.52 34.41 12.31
N LYS A 41 10.36 33.69 13.08
CA LYS A 41 9.95 32.57 13.96
C LYS A 41 8.78 32.94 14.89
N GLU A 42 8.72 34.17 15.40
CA GLU A 42 7.61 34.63 16.26
C GLU A 42 6.25 34.71 15.54
N HIS A 43 6.24 35.07 14.25
CA HIS A 43 5.01 35.13 13.46
C HIS A 43 4.46 33.72 13.18
N LEU A 44 5.34 32.74 13.02
CA LEU A 44 4.97 31.33 12.92
C LEU A 44 4.38 30.81 14.23
N MET A 45 5.01 31.12 15.37
CA MET A 45 4.50 30.71 16.68
C MET A 45 3.11 31.28 16.97
N ASN A 46 2.89 32.56 16.66
CA ASN A 46 1.59 33.20 16.84
C ASN A 46 0.52 32.64 15.89
N TYR A 47 0.89 32.31 14.65
CA TYR A 47 -0.01 31.63 13.72
C TYR A 47 -0.40 30.24 14.22
N LEU A 48 0.57 29.43 14.65
CA LEU A 48 0.33 28.09 15.20
C LEU A 48 -0.58 28.17 16.43
N LEU A 49 -0.27 29.03 17.41
CA LEU A 49 -1.11 29.17 18.61
C LEU A 49 -2.54 29.63 18.29
N SER A 50 -2.72 30.54 17.32
CA SER A 50 -4.05 31.00 16.91
C SER A 50 -4.84 29.88 16.21
N MET A 51 -4.20 29.11 15.33
CA MET A 51 -4.83 27.98 14.64
C MET A 51 -5.13 26.82 15.60
N LEU A 52 -4.26 26.54 16.57
CA LEU A 52 -4.47 25.51 17.60
C LEU A 52 -5.62 25.87 18.53
N HIS A 53 -5.78 27.15 18.85
CA HIS A 53 -6.93 27.63 19.61
C HIS A 53 -8.23 27.42 18.83
N VAL A 54 -8.25 27.75 17.53
CA VAL A 54 -9.42 27.51 16.67
C VAL A 54 -9.75 26.03 16.55
N ILE A 55 -8.76 25.16 16.40
CA ILE A 55 -8.98 23.71 16.37
C ILE A 55 -9.56 23.23 17.71
N SER A 56 -9.02 23.69 18.84
CA SER A 56 -9.54 23.34 20.17
C SER A 56 -10.99 23.80 20.36
N LEU A 57 -11.35 24.99 19.85
CA LEU A 57 -12.70 25.51 19.87
C LEU A 57 -13.64 24.71 18.95
N ALA A 58 -13.18 24.37 17.74
CA ALA A 58 -13.94 23.55 16.79
C ALA A 58 -14.26 22.15 17.33
N ILE A 59 -13.31 21.56 18.09
CA ILE A 59 -13.50 20.29 18.80
C ILE A 59 -14.53 20.45 19.92
N ARG A 60 -14.44 21.54 20.71
CA ARG A 60 -15.39 21.80 21.81
C ARG A 60 -16.82 22.02 21.31
N ASP A 61 -16.97 22.71 20.18
CA ASP A 61 -18.26 23.06 19.59
C ASP A 61 -18.86 21.93 18.71
N ASN A 62 -18.23 20.75 18.62
CA ASN A 62 -18.65 19.61 17.78
C ASN A 62 -18.98 20.01 16.33
N LYS A 63 -18.16 20.85 15.69
CA LYS A 63 -18.39 21.28 14.30
C LYS A 63 -18.17 20.14 13.30
N GLU A 64 -18.76 20.25 12.10
CA GLU A 64 -18.71 19.22 11.06
C GLU A 64 -17.27 18.73 10.75
N SER A 65 -17.11 17.41 10.56
CA SER A 65 -15.85 16.73 10.25
C SER A 65 -15.09 17.35 9.06
N ALA A 66 -15.78 17.91 8.08
CA ALA A 66 -15.17 18.58 6.92
C ALA A 66 -14.41 19.86 7.28
N VAL A 67 -14.90 20.63 8.26
CA VAL A 67 -14.28 21.89 8.71
C VAL A 67 -12.99 21.59 9.47
N LEU A 68 -13.00 20.55 10.30
CA LEU A 68 -11.82 20.08 11.03
C LEU A 68 -10.75 19.54 10.07
N LYS A 69 -11.15 18.76 9.05
CA LYS A 69 -10.24 18.27 8.00
C LYS A 69 -9.54 19.41 7.26
N ASP A 70 -10.30 20.42 6.87
CA ASP A 70 -9.78 21.59 6.18
C ASP A 70 -8.82 22.37 7.07
N LEU A 71 -9.18 22.64 8.33
CA LEU A 71 -8.28 23.27 9.31
C LEU A 71 -6.94 22.52 9.49
N VAL A 72 -7.00 21.20 9.65
CA VAL A 72 -5.79 20.37 9.79
C VAL A 72 -4.95 20.38 8.51
N PHE A 73 -5.59 20.34 7.33
CA PHE A 73 -4.92 20.46 6.04
C PHE A 73 -4.14 21.77 5.92
N LYS A 74 -4.76 22.89 6.31
CA LYS A 74 -4.16 24.22 6.28
C LYS A 74 -2.94 24.36 7.19
N VAL A 75 -3.02 23.82 8.41
CA VAL A 75 -1.89 23.84 9.35
C VAL A 75 -0.74 22.96 8.85
N ASN A 76 -1.03 21.74 8.37
CA ASN A 76 -0.01 20.84 7.84
C ASN A 76 0.69 21.41 6.59
N ASN A 77 -0.04 22.10 5.71
CA ASN A 77 0.55 22.76 4.54
C ASN A 77 1.55 23.85 4.95
N VAL A 78 1.20 24.65 5.96
CA VAL A 78 2.10 25.68 6.49
C VAL A 78 3.34 25.06 7.13
N ILE A 79 3.18 24.02 7.95
CA ILE A 79 4.31 23.32 8.58
C ILE A 79 5.26 22.75 7.53
N ARG A 80 4.74 22.13 6.46
CA ARG A 80 5.55 21.60 5.35
C ARG A 80 6.29 22.68 4.57
N LEU A 81 5.68 23.84 4.36
CA LEU A 81 6.34 24.97 3.68
C LEU A 81 7.49 25.55 4.51
N VAL A 82 7.34 25.56 5.84
CA VAL A 82 8.37 26.06 6.77
C VAL A 82 9.57 25.12 6.84
N GLN A 83 9.36 23.80 6.78
CA GLN A 83 10.45 22.80 6.83
C GLN A 83 11.43 22.87 5.64
N ASN A 84 11.08 23.50 4.52
CA ASN A 84 11.92 23.60 3.33
C ASN A 84 12.68 24.93 3.19
N ARG A 85 12.52 25.87 4.13
CA ARG A 85 13.21 27.17 4.10
C ARG A 85 14.54 27.04 4.84
N GLU A 86 15.66 27.17 4.12
CA GLU A 86 17.01 27.30 4.72
C GLU A 86 17.13 28.55 5.62
N ASP A 87 16.24 29.54 5.44
CA ASP A 87 16.20 30.81 6.19
C ASP A 87 15.77 30.66 7.66
N LEU A 88 15.17 29.53 8.06
CA LEU A 88 14.69 29.25 9.41
C LEU A 88 15.47 28.09 10.00
N ASP A 89 16.46 28.40 10.84
CA ASP A 89 17.25 27.43 11.60
C ASP A 89 16.35 26.72 12.64
N MET A 90 15.71 25.61 12.21
CA MET A 90 14.76 24.78 12.97
C MET A 90 15.43 23.94 14.06
N ASP A 91 16.77 23.91 14.11
CA ASP A 91 17.54 23.14 15.09
C ASP A 91 17.59 23.83 16.47
N LYS A 92 17.34 25.14 16.53
CA LYS A 92 17.19 25.88 17.81
C LYS A 92 15.78 25.73 18.37
N LYS A 93 15.51 24.55 18.93
CA LYS A 93 14.23 24.18 19.57
C LYS A 93 13.90 24.98 20.85
N ASP A 94 14.88 25.67 21.44
CA ASP A 94 14.70 26.51 22.63
C ASP A 94 13.77 27.73 22.41
N ASP A 95 13.64 28.21 21.17
CA ASP A 95 12.80 29.36 20.82
C ASP A 95 11.29 29.04 20.95
N PHE A 96 10.92 27.75 20.92
CA PHE A 96 9.53 27.28 20.98
C PHE A 96 8.95 27.12 22.40
N LYS A 97 9.72 27.47 23.45
CA LYS A 97 9.24 27.44 24.85
C LYS A 97 7.97 28.27 25.08
N LYS A 98 7.81 29.37 24.35
CA LYS A 98 6.58 30.20 24.38
C LYS A 98 5.33 29.43 23.93
N VAL A 99 5.48 28.39 23.11
CA VAL A 99 4.38 27.52 22.65
C VAL A 99 4.12 26.40 23.65
N THR A 100 5.16 25.73 24.18
CA THR A 100 5.00 24.60 25.12
C THR A 100 4.40 25.02 26.47
N GLU A 101 4.80 26.18 26.99
CA GLU A 101 4.33 26.72 28.28
C GLU A 101 2.94 27.37 28.18
N SER A 102 2.41 27.54 26.97
CA SER A 102 1.11 28.16 26.75
C SER A 102 -0.03 27.25 27.22
N ALA A 103 -0.99 27.81 27.97
CA ALA A 103 -2.23 27.13 28.33
C ALA A 103 -3.04 26.69 27.10
N ILE A 104 -2.87 27.36 25.94
CA ILE A 104 -3.53 26.99 24.68
C ILE A 104 -3.01 25.64 24.19
N TRP A 105 -1.71 25.39 24.32
CA TRP A 105 -1.08 24.12 23.93
C TRP A 105 -1.54 22.96 24.81
N GLN A 106 -1.52 23.15 26.14
CA GLN A 106 -1.98 22.12 27.09
C GLN A 106 -3.48 21.79 26.91
N ASN A 107 -4.31 22.80 26.65
CA ASN A 107 -5.73 22.60 26.36
C ASN A 107 -5.97 21.93 25.00
N PHE A 108 -5.15 22.24 24.00
CA PHE A 108 -5.17 21.56 22.71
C PHE A 108 -4.82 20.07 22.86
N CYS A 109 -3.72 19.73 23.53
CA CYS A 109 -3.32 18.34 23.78
C CYS A 109 -4.44 17.55 24.47
N LYS A 110 -5.04 18.09 25.53
CA LYS A 110 -6.16 17.43 26.25
C LYS A 110 -7.40 17.28 25.38
N SER A 111 -7.76 18.32 24.61
CA SER A 111 -8.96 18.31 23.76
C SER A 111 -8.80 17.34 22.59
N VAL A 112 -7.63 17.30 21.96
CA VAL A 112 -7.30 16.36 20.89
C VAL A 112 -7.35 14.93 21.44
N LEU A 113 -6.65 14.62 22.53
CA LEU A 113 -6.65 13.27 23.10
C LEU A 113 -8.05 12.80 23.51
N LYS A 114 -8.84 13.68 24.14
CA LYS A 114 -10.21 13.37 24.56
C LYS A 114 -11.13 13.08 23.37
N ASP A 115 -10.95 13.75 22.23
CA ASP A 115 -11.82 13.56 21.08
C ASP A 115 -11.33 12.45 20.13
N SER A 116 -10.01 12.35 19.95
CA SER A 116 -9.38 11.36 19.06
C SER A 116 -9.45 9.93 19.58
N LEU A 117 -9.51 9.75 20.91
CA LEU A 117 -9.54 8.43 21.55
C LEU A 117 -10.96 7.92 21.85
N LYS A 118 -12.02 8.68 21.54
CA LYS A 118 -13.40 8.17 21.67
C LYS A 118 -13.62 7.08 20.62
N VAL A 119 -13.77 5.84 21.06
CA VAL A 119 -14.26 4.75 20.20
C VAL A 119 -15.77 4.93 20.06
N LYS A 120 -16.22 5.57 18.99
CA LYS A 120 -17.64 5.58 18.64
C LYS A 120 -18.00 4.26 17.95
N THR A 121 -19.20 3.77 18.24
CA THR A 121 -19.79 2.53 17.72
C THR A 121 -19.89 2.53 16.18
N THR A 122 -20.13 1.34 15.63
CA THR A 122 -20.05 0.86 14.22
C THR A 122 -20.55 1.77 13.08
N ASP A 123 -21.25 2.88 13.37
CA ASP A 123 -21.90 3.71 12.35
C ASP A 123 -21.30 5.13 12.21
N ASP A 124 -20.40 5.53 13.12
CA ASP A 124 -19.73 6.85 13.12
C ASP A 124 -18.21 6.69 12.89
N GLU A 125 -17.76 6.63 11.64
CA GLU A 125 -16.32 6.70 11.33
C GLU A 125 -15.74 8.03 11.84
N ASN A 126 -14.94 7.99 12.90
CA ASN A 126 -14.21 9.15 13.43
C ASN A 126 -13.07 9.56 12.48
N VAL A 127 -13.38 10.11 11.30
CA VAL A 127 -12.38 10.48 10.28
C VAL A 127 -11.46 11.65 10.72
N THR A 128 -11.85 12.40 11.76
CA THR A 128 -11.09 13.55 12.27
C THR A 128 -10.00 13.16 13.28
N GLY A 129 -10.23 12.13 14.09
CA GLY A 129 -9.32 11.68 15.15
C GLY A 129 -7.90 11.37 14.66
N PRO A 130 -7.72 10.54 13.61
CA PRO A 130 -6.40 10.21 13.06
C PRO A 130 -5.61 11.43 12.56
N GLN A 131 -6.29 12.40 11.95
CA GLN A 131 -5.67 13.61 11.41
C GLN A 131 -5.19 14.55 12.53
N LEU A 132 -5.97 14.68 13.60
CA LEU A 132 -5.59 15.46 14.77
C LEU A 132 -4.39 14.84 15.51
N LEU A 133 -4.36 13.51 15.65
CA LEU A 133 -3.21 12.80 16.22
C LEU A 133 -1.96 12.96 15.35
N SER A 134 -2.09 12.87 14.03
CA SER A 134 -0.99 13.12 13.11
C SER A 134 -0.44 14.54 13.24
N LEU A 135 -1.32 15.55 13.29
CA LEU A 135 -0.93 16.94 13.52
C LEU A 135 -0.21 17.10 14.87
N LEU A 136 -0.73 16.48 15.93
CA LEU A 136 -0.10 16.51 17.25
C LEU A 136 1.29 15.88 17.23
N SER A 137 1.48 14.74 16.57
CA SER A 137 2.79 14.10 16.38
C SER A 137 3.78 15.03 15.66
N TYR A 138 3.37 15.69 14.57
CA TYR A 138 4.24 16.64 13.85
C TYR A 138 4.60 17.85 14.70
N LEU A 139 3.64 18.39 15.44
CA LEU A 139 3.88 19.54 16.32
C LEU A 139 4.83 19.18 17.46
N ILE A 140 4.72 17.98 18.04
CA ILE A 140 5.67 17.53 19.07
C ILE A 140 7.09 17.40 18.50
N LYS A 141 7.25 16.79 17.31
CA LYS A 141 8.58 16.70 16.64
C LYS A 141 9.19 18.09 16.41
N LEU A 142 8.36 19.10 16.14
CA LEU A 142 8.77 20.48 15.83
C LEU A 142 9.07 21.31 17.09
N VAL A 143 8.23 21.19 18.11
CA VAL A 143 8.19 22.11 19.26
C VAL A 143 9.02 21.64 20.45
N TYR A 144 9.19 20.33 20.65
CA TYR A 144 9.91 19.80 21.82
C TYR A 144 11.38 19.44 21.51
N SER A 145 12.28 19.88 22.40
CA SER A 145 13.67 19.40 22.50
C SER A 145 13.75 18.02 23.16
N GLU A 146 14.90 17.36 23.02
CA GLU A 146 15.14 16.04 23.61
C GLU A 146 15.03 16.08 25.15
N ASN A 147 14.39 15.07 25.73
CA ASN A 147 14.24 14.83 27.18
C ASN A 147 13.40 15.87 27.97
N HIS A 148 12.50 16.61 27.32
CA HIS A 148 11.60 17.55 28.02
C HIS A 148 10.64 16.83 29.01
N VAL A 149 10.38 17.45 30.16
CA VAL A 149 9.54 16.88 31.26
C VAL A 149 8.07 16.73 30.83
N ASP A 150 7.53 17.68 30.07
CA ASP A 150 6.16 17.63 29.55
C ASP A 150 5.87 16.40 28.69
N ILE A 151 6.88 15.77 28.08
CA ILE A 151 6.67 14.55 27.28
C ILE A 151 6.21 13.40 28.19
N VAL A 152 6.73 13.34 29.42
CA VAL A 152 6.32 12.35 30.42
C VAL A 152 4.86 12.56 30.81
N THR A 153 4.45 13.82 31.04
CA THR A 153 3.07 14.13 31.42
C THR A 153 2.09 13.86 30.27
N ILE A 154 2.46 14.16 29.02
CA ILE A 154 1.66 13.85 27.84
C ILE A 154 1.54 12.34 27.65
N PHE A 155 2.62 11.59 27.83
CA PHE A 155 2.59 10.14 27.74
C PHE A 155 1.73 9.49 28.83
N ASP A 156 1.83 9.98 30.07
CA ASP A 156 0.99 9.51 31.17
C ASP A 156 -0.49 9.85 30.93
N MET A 157 -0.81 11.03 30.35
CA MET A 157 -2.18 11.37 29.93
C MET A 157 -2.74 10.40 28.90
N VAL A 158 -1.92 9.90 27.98
CA VAL A 158 -2.35 8.92 26.96
C VAL A 158 -2.53 7.53 27.57
N THR A 159 -1.54 7.05 28.31
CA THR A 159 -1.55 5.67 28.84
C THR A 159 -2.53 5.46 29.99
N SER A 160 -2.90 6.53 30.72
CA SER A 160 -3.95 6.50 31.75
C SER A 160 -5.36 6.76 31.23
N HIS A 161 -5.52 7.08 29.93
CA HIS A 161 -6.82 7.34 29.34
C HIS A 161 -7.72 6.09 29.39
N SER A 162 -9.00 6.25 29.77
CA SER A 162 -9.93 5.13 29.96
C SER A 162 -10.08 4.26 28.70
N GLU A 163 -10.10 4.90 27.53
CA GLU A 163 -10.22 4.22 26.23
C GLU A 163 -8.89 3.77 25.63
N PHE A 164 -7.75 3.97 26.29
CA PHE A 164 -6.44 3.63 25.72
C PHE A 164 -6.33 2.14 25.36
N LEU A 165 -6.66 1.26 26.31
CA LEU A 165 -6.62 -0.19 26.07
C LEU A 165 -7.68 -0.62 25.06
N ASN A 166 -8.85 0.02 25.05
CA ASN A 166 -9.91 -0.26 24.08
C ASN A 166 -9.45 0.08 22.66
N VAL A 167 -8.83 1.24 22.44
CA VAL A 167 -8.26 1.61 21.12
C VAL A 167 -7.10 0.70 20.72
N MET A 168 -6.22 0.35 21.65
CA MET A 168 -5.05 -0.49 21.38
C MET A 168 -5.42 -1.94 21.01
N LEU A 169 -6.44 -2.50 21.66
CA LEU A 169 -6.92 -3.87 21.45
C LEU A 169 -8.07 -3.96 20.44
N SER A 170 -8.71 -2.83 20.08
CA SER A 170 -9.81 -2.80 19.11
C SER A 170 -9.36 -3.19 17.70
N LEU A 171 -10.26 -3.89 17.00
CA LEU A 171 -10.16 -4.24 15.59
C LEU A 171 -10.94 -3.28 14.68
N HIS A 172 -11.75 -2.39 15.25
CA HIS A 172 -12.73 -1.59 14.50
C HIS A 172 -12.19 -0.26 13.96
N SER A 173 -11.05 0.24 14.49
CA SER A 173 -10.48 1.53 14.09
C SER A 173 -8.96 1.49 13.88
N PRO A 174 -8.47 0.77 12.85
CA PRO A 174 -7.03 0.59 12.61
C PRO A 174 -6.30 1.90 12.36
N GLU A 175 -6.94 2.90 11.73
CA GLU A 175 -6.30 4.20 11.48
C GLU A 175 -6.02 4.99 12.76
N ILE A 176 -6.95 4.98 13.73
CA ILE A 176 -6.75 5.65 15.03
C ILE A 176 -5.62 4.95 15.78
N LYS A 177 -5.63 3.61 15.81
CA LYS A 177 -4.57 2.81 16.43
C LYS A 177 -3.20 3.08 15.79
N ALA A 178 -3.11 3.12 14.47
CA ALA A 178 -1.86 3.43 13.76
C ALA A 178 -1.31 4.80 14.16
N ARG A 179 -2.15 5.84 14.21
CA ARG A 179 -1.72 7.20 14.59
C ARG A 179 -1.44 7.36 16.07
N LEU A 180 -2.15 6.63 16.93
CA LEU A 180 -1.82 6.55 18.35
C LEU A 180 -0.44 5.91 18.55
N LEU A 181 -0.13 4.83 17.83
CA LEU A 181 1.19 4.20 17.87
C LEU A 181 2.29 5.12 17.31
N GLU A 182 2.02 5.84 16.22
CA GLU A 182 2.92 6.87 15.69
C GLU A 182 3.22 7.92 16.77
N PHE A 183 2.18 8.41 17.43
CA PHE A 183 2.28 9.40 18.49
C PHE A 183 3.10 8.90 19.67
N LEU A 184 2.84 7.67 20.14
CA LEU A 184 3.63 7.03 21.20
C LEU A 184 5.09 6.89 20.77
N PHE A 185 5.37 6.46 19.54
CA PHE A 185 6.74 6.33 19.04
C PHE A 185 7.48 7.68 19.02
N VAL A 186 6.82 8.77 18.65
CA VAL A 186 7.38 10.13 18.77
C VAL A 186 7.69 10.51 20.21
N LEU A 187 6.78 10.24 21.15
CA LEU A 187 7.02 10.52 22.58
C LEU A 187 8.20 9.70 23.13
N ILE A 188 8.29 8.43 22.75
CA ILE A 188 9.35 7.51 23.21
C ILE A 188 10.71 7.90 22.63
N THR A 189 10.77 8.32 21.37
CA THR A 189 12.02 8.76 20.72
C THR A 189 12.50 10.12 21.25
N THR A 190 11.58 11.00 21.64
CA THR A 190 11.91 12.32 22.22
C THR A 190 12.31 12.26 23.70
N ASN A 191 11.76 11.33 24.50
CA ASN A 191 12.16 11.13 25.90
C ASN A 191 12.22 9.64 26.28
N LYS A 192 13.44 9.14 26.49
CA LYS A 192 13.71 7.72 26.79
C LYS A 192 13.25 7.28 28.18
N SER A 193 13.06 8.20 29.13
CA SER A 193 12.70 7.87 30.52
C SER A 193 11.29 7.26 30.66
N VAL A 194 10.49 7.39 29.61
CA VAL A 194 9.10 6.95 29.54
C VAL A 194 8.95 5.44 29.31
N MET A 195 10.01 4.79 28.80
CA MET A 195 9.96 3.36 28.46
C MET A 195 9.92 2.49 29.72
N LYS A 196 8.84 1.71 29.88
CA LYS A 196 8.62 0.79 31.02
C LYS A 196 8.36 -0.63 30.52
N THR A 197 8.90 -1.62 31.22
CA THR A 197 8.72 -3.05 30.89
C THR A 197 7.25 -3.51 30.91
N GLN A 198 6.39 -2.83 31.67
CA GLN A 198 4.95 -3.11 31.76
C GLN A 198 4.19 -2.85 30.45
N GLN A 199 4.77 -2.08 29.52
CA GLN A 199 4.14 -1.74 28.24
C GLN A 199 4.34 -2.84 27.18
N ILE A 200 5.41 -3.63 27.29
CA ILE A 200 5.75 -4.69 26.31
C ILE A 200 4.59 -5.69 26.11
N PRO A 201 3.94 -6.24 27.17
CA PRO A 201 2.79 -7.11 27.01
C PRO A 201 1.60 -6.48 26.28
N VAL A 202 1.37 -5.17 26.47
CA VAL A 202 0.26 -4.45 25.82
C VAL A 202 0.51 -4.37 24.32
N TYR A 203 1.73 -4.04 23.92
CA TYR A 203 2.12 -4.02 22.50
C TYR A 203 2.03 -5.41 21.86
N LEU A 204 2.51 -6.47 22.54
CA LEU A 204 2.40 -7.85 22.05
C LEU A 204 0.94 -8.31 21.94
N SER A 205 0.07 -7.88 22.86
CA SER A 205 -1.38 -8.18 22.81
C SER A 205 -2.08 -7.47 21.66
N ALA A 206 -1.63 -6.26 21.32
CA ALA A 206 -2.16 -5.48 20.21
C ALA A 206 -1.60 -5.92 18.83
N TYR A 207 -0.57 -6.77 18.80
CA TYR A 207 0.15 -7.17 17.59
C TYR A 207 -0.48 -8.38 16.91
N ARG A 208 -0.64 -8.34 15.57
CA ARG A 208 -1.17 -9.47 14.78
C ARG A 208 -0.17 -10.11 13.83
N ALA A 209 1.10 -9.68 13.88
CA ALA A 209 2.15 -10.12 12.97
C ALA A 209 1.92 -9.81 11.48
N THR A 210 1.02 -8.88 11.15
CA THR A 210 0.71 -8.48 9.76
C THR A 210 1.56 -7.28 9.30
N ARG A 211 1.46 -6.93 8.01
CA ARG A 211 2.09 -5.73 7.43
C ARG A 211 1.26 -4.45 7.58
N SER A 212 0.18 -4.49 8.36
CA SER A 212 -0.62 -3.30 8.64
C SER A 212 0.24 -2.19 9.25
N HIS A 213 -0.17 -0.94 9.03
CA HIS A 213 0.51 0.23 9.60
C HIS A 213 0.68 0.13 11.13
N CYS A 214 -0.31 -0.44 11.82
CA CYS A 214 -0.25 -0.68 13.26
C CYS A 214 0.84 -1.67 13.65
N ASP A 215 0.89 -2.83 12.99
CA ASP A 215 1.82 -3.89 13.35
C ASP A 215 3.27 -3.49 13.04
N ARG A 216 3.52 -2.86 11.89
CA ARG A 216 4.85 -2.34 11.56
C ARG A 216 5.34 -1.28 12.57
N MET A 217 4.42 -0.46 13.10
CA MET A 217 4.71 0.46 14.20
C MET A 217 4.97 -0.23 15.53
N ILE A 218 4.20 -1.26 15.88
CA ILE A 218 4.46 -2.02 17.09
C ILE A 218 5.84 -2.68 17.02
N LEU A 219 6.21 -3.22 15.85
CA LEU A 219 7.51 -3.84 15.64
C LEU A 219 8.66 -2.82 15.78
N SER A 220 8.51 -1.61 15.23
CA SER A 220 9.50 -0.53 15.39
C SER A 220 9.65 -0.11 16.85
N ILE A 221 8.54 0.02 17.60
CA ILE A 221 8.55 0.31 19.03
C ILE A 221 9.28 -0.80 19.81
N LEU A 222 8.97 -2.07 19.55
CA LEU A 222 9.59 -3.20 20.24
C LEU A 222 11.10 -3.28 19.97
N GLN A 223 11.52 -3.06 18.72
CA GLN A 223 12.94 -2.99 18.36
C GLN A 223 13.62 -1.80 19.06
N PHE A 224 12.96 -0.64 19.16
CA PHE A 224 13.52 0.51 19.87
C PHE A 224 13.68 0.22 21.37
N TYR A 225 12.76 -0.53 21.99
CA TYR A 225 12.89 -0.97 23.38
C TYR A 225 14.10 -1.90 23.56
N GLU A 226 14.26 -2.89 22.66
CA GLU A 226 15.41 -3.81 22.68
C GLU A 226 16.74 -3.06 22.47
N SER A 227 16.76 -2.06 21.58
CA SER A 227 17.95 -1.24 21.28
C SER A 227 18.36 -0.31 22.43
N ASN A 228 17.45 0.01 23.35
CA ASN A 228 17.73 0.79 24.57
C ASN A 228 17.80 -0.12 25.82
N GLU A 229 18.26 -1.37 25.65
CA GLU A 229 18.60 -2.32 26.72
C GLU A 229 17.43 -2.82 27.59
N LEU A 230 16.18 -2.64 27.16
CA LEU A 230 15.04 -3.25 27.86
C LEU A 230 14.93 -4.75 27.56
N PRO A 231 14.49 -5.58 28.54
CA PRO A 231 14.48 -7.04 28.43
C PRO A 231 13.32 -7.57 27.56
N VAL A 232 13.24 -7.12 26.30
CA VAL A 232 12.29 -7.63 25.30
C VAL A 232 12.60 -9.09 24.96
N ASN A 233 13.87 -9.50 25.08
CA ASN A 233 14.34 -10.85 24.82
C ASN A 233 13.77 -11.89 25.82
N GLU A 234 13.43 -11.50 27.06
CA GLU A 234 12.81 -12.40 28.04
C GLU A 234 11.44 -12.93 27.59
N TYR A 235 10.78 -12.22 26.69
CA TYR A 235 9.46 -12.60 26.17
C TYR A 235 9.55 -13.57 24.99
N LYS A 236 10.76 -13.97 24.56
CA LYS A 236 10.96 -14.98 23.50
C LYS A 236 10.73 -16.40 24.06
N PRO A 237 10.13 -17.33 23.28
CA PRO A 237 9.49 -17.08 21.99
C PRO A 237 8.18 -16.28 22.16
N TYR A 238 7.94 -15.31 21.27
CA TYR A 238 6.83 -14.37 21.43
C TYR A 238 5.48 -15.05 21.23
N ILE A 239 4.52 -14.74 22.10
CA ILE A 239 3.09 -14.92 21.84
C ILE A 239 2.53 -13.52 21.54
N TRP A 240 1.65 -13.41 20.55
CA TRP A 240 1.01 -12.15 20.16
C TRP A 240 -0.52 -12.30 20.07
N GLY A 241 -1.20 -11.18 19.89
CA GLY A 241 -2.66 -11.09 19.75
C GLY A 241 -3.42 -11.40 21.04
N GLU A 242 -4.64 -11.89 20.92
CA GLU A 242 -5.51 -12.24 22.07
C GLU A 242 -4.89 -13.30 22.97
N SER A 243 -4.12 -14.23 22.39
CA SER A 243 -3.36 -15.24 23.12
C SER A 243 -2.32 -14.62 24.05
N ALA A 244 -1.72 -13.48 23.66
CA ALA A 244 -0.76 -12.76 24.48
C ALA A 244 -1.43 -12.05 25.66
N ALA A 245 -2.63 -11.49 25.47
CA ALA A 245 -3.38 -10.88 26.56
C ALA A 245 -3.64 -11.88 27.69
N ASN A 246 -4.07 -13.09 27.35
CA ASN A 246 -4.31 -14.17 28.31
C ASN A 246 -3.02 -14.68 28.96
N HIS A 247 -1.97 -14.88 28.17
CA HIS A 247 -0.70 -15.43 28.67
C HIS A 247 0.05 -14.44 29.58
N TYR A 248 0.11 -13.16 29.19
CA TYR A 248 0.88 -12.14 29.90
C TYR A 248 0.11 -11.46 31.05
N ALA A 249 -1.22 -11.52 31.07
CA ALA A 249 -2.00 -11.05 32.23
C ALA A 249 -1.66 -11.80 33.53
N VAL A 250 -1.26 -13.08 33.41
CA VAL A 250 -0.89 -13.94 34.55
C VAL A 250 0.50 -13.59 35.12
N ARG A 251 1.39 -12.92 34.36
CA ARG A 251 2.74 -12.47 34.80
C ARG A 251 2.67 -11.59 36.04
N LYS A 252 1.66 -10.71 36.13
CA LYS A 252 1.53 -9.74 37.23
C LYS A 252 1.47 -10.38 38.62
N LYS A 253 1.20 -11.70 38.72
CA LYS A 253 0.98 -12.42 39.98
C LYS A 253 2.07 -13.43 40.35
N ARG A 254 3.12 -13.63 39.54
CA ARG A 254 4.16 -14.65 39.79
C ARG A 254 5.58 -14.09 39.66
N THR A 255 6.49 -14.58 40.50
CA THR A 255 7.94 -14.32 40.40
C THR A 255 8.50 -14.96 39.12
N ALA A 256 9.52 -14.33 38.53
CA ALA A 256 10.09 -14.68 37.22
C ALA A 256 10.60 -16.14 37.10
N SER A 257 10.86 -16.83 38.21
CA SER A 257 11.36 -18.21 38.25
C SER A 257 10.28 -19.30 38.07
N LEU A 258 8.98 -18.96 38.16
CA LEU A 258 7.85 -19.90 38.07
C LEU A 258 7.06 -19.80 36.76
N TRP A 259 7.57 -19.02 35.80
CA TRP A 259 6.91 -18.85 34.51
C TRP A 259 7.57 -19.73 33.45
N GLY A 260 6.81 -20.69 32.93
CA GLY A 260 7.25 -21.49 31.78
C GLY A 260 7.29 -20.64 30.51
N HIS A 261 8.43 -20.63 29.83
CA HIS A 261 8.50 -20.14 28.45
C HIS A 261 7.49 -20.89 27.58
N PRO A 262 6.81 -20.20 26.65
CA PRO A 262 5.86 -20.85 25.78
C PRO A 262 6.58 -21.86 24.88
N SER A 263 5.94 -23.01 24.67
CA SER A 263 6.52 -24.05 23.84
C SER A 263 6.55 -23.61 22.37
N PRO A 264 7.55 -24.04 21.57
CA PRO A 264 7.59 -23.80 20.13
C PRO A 264 6.29 -24.18 19.41
N ASN A 265 5.63 -25.24 19.89
CA ASN A 265 4.36 -25.73 19.35
C ASN A 265 3.17 -24.81 19.62
N GLN A 266 3.15 -24.09 20.73
CA GLN A 266 2.13 -23.07 21.03
C GLN A 266 2.27 -21.88 20.08
N VAL A 267 3.49 -21.44 19.81
CA VAL A 267 3.74 -20.34 18.87
C VAL A 267 3.39 -20.74 17.43
N MET A 268 3.70 -21.97 17.02
CA MET A 268 3.27 -22.48 15.71
C MET A 268 1.74 -22.51 15.53
N ASN A 269 0.97 -22.67 16.62
CA ASN A 269 -0.50 -22.67 16.56
C ASN A 269 -1.12 -21.27 16.41
N LEU A 270 -0.34 -20.20 16.60
CA LEU A 270 -0.82 -18.83 16.40
C LEU A 270 -0.92 -18.45 14.92
N PHE A 271 -0.32 -19.26 14.04
CA PHE A 271 -0.33 -18.99 12.60
C PHE A 271 -1.55 -19.60 11.93
N GLU A 272 -2.22 -18.79 11.12
CA GLU A 272 -3.39 -19.17 10.34
C GLU A 272 -2.95 -19.59 8.93
N LYS A 273 -3.44 -20.74 8.47
CA LYS A 273 -3.07 -21.31 7.17
C LYS A 273 -3.43 -20.38 6.01
N ASP A 274 -4.62 -19.75 6.06
CA ASP A 274 -5.09 -18.86 5.00
C ASP A 274 -4.21 -17.61 4.88
N LEU A 275 -3.77 -17.03 6.00
CA LEU A 275 -2.82 -15.92 5.98
C LEU A 275 -1.44 -16.35 5.49
N ILE A 276 -0.98 -17.57 5.80
CA ILE A 276 0.27 -18.11 5.25
C ILE A 276 0.18 -18.19 3.72
N GLU A 277 -0.90 -18.76 3.19
CA GLU A 277 -1.14 -18.85 1.74
C GLU A 277 -1.21 -17.46 1.09
N ASN A 278 -1.91 -16.51 1.73
CA ASN A 278 -1.96 -15.13 1.26
C ASN A 278 -0.58 -14.45 1.28
N THR A 279 0.23 -14.73 2.31
CA THR A 279 1.59 -14.19 2.46
C THR A 279 2.52 -14.70 1.38
N ILE A 280 2.44 -15.98 1.03
CA ILE A 280 3.25 -16.57 -0.04
C ILE A 280 2.83 -15.97 -1.39
N LYS A 281 1.51 -15.82 -1.61
CA LYS A 281 0.94 -15.23 -2.83
C LYS A 281 1.36 -13.77 -3.03
N HIS A 282 1.14 -12.92 -2.03
CA HIS A 282 1.42 -11.48 -2.12
C HIS A 282 2.74 -11.08 -1.45
N PHE A 283 3.72 -12.00 -1.38
CA PHE A 283 5.01 -11.75 -0.71
C PHE A 283 5.68 -10.45 -1.19
N PRO A 284 6.15 -9.58 -0.27
CA PRO A 284 6.70 -8.27 -0.59
C PRO A 284 8.18 -8.38 -0.94
N VAL A 285 8.47 -8.60 -2.22
CA VAL A 285 9.84 -8.86 -2.71
C VAL A 285 10.79 -7.69 -2.42
N ASN A 286 10.29 -6.46 -2.37
CA ASN A 286 11.13 -5.27 -2.18
C ASN A 286 11.24 -4.79 -0.73
N GLN A 287 10.53 -5.44 0.20
CA GLN A 287 10.66 -5.10 1.61
C GLN A 287 12.09 -5.35 2.09
N THR A 288 12.68 -4.32 2.71
CA THR A 288 13.94 -4.42 3.42
C THR A 288 13.74 -5.08 4.77
N LEU A 289 14.79 -5.72 5.31
CA LEU A 289 14.81 -6.16 6.70
C LEU A 289 15.14 -4.96 7.61
N ASP A 290 14.31 -3.92 7.52
CA ASP A 290 14.36 -2.77 8.39
C ASP A 290 13.07 -2.74 9.22
N TYR A 291 13.24 -2.45 10.51
CA TYR A 291 12.19 -2.35 11.49
C TYR A 291 11.75 -0.90 11.68
N HIS A 292 12.53 0.08 11.20
CA HIS A 292 12.08 1.47 11.17
C HIS A 292 10.93 1.62 10.19
N TYR A 293 9.84 2.22 10.66
CA TYR A 293 8.68 2.49 9.85
C TYR A 293 8.22 3.92 10.10
N GLU A 294 7.76 4.61 9.06
CA GLU A 294 7.06 5.88 9.22
C GLU A 294 5.73 5.76 8.48
N ILE A 295 4.65 6.18 9.14
CA ILE A 295 3.33 6.08 8.54
C ILE A 295 3.19 7.20 7.50
N PRO A 296 2.84 6.88 6.24
CA PRO A 296 2.65 7.88 5.19
C PRO A 296 1.66 8.96 5.62
N ASN A 297 1.99 10.20 5.31
CA ASN A 297 1.31 11.37 5.86
C ASN A 297 -0.09 11.54 5.22
N ILE A 298 -1.18 11.68 5.99
CA ILE A 298 -2.58 11.67 5.45
C ILE A 298 -2.80 12.77 4.39
N ASN A 299 -2.04 13.87 4.48
CA ASN A 299 -2.22 15.08 3.69
C ASN A 299 -1.31 15.18 2.46
N SER A 300 -0.50 14.16 2.13
CA SER A 300 0.07 14.07 0.78
C SER A 300 -0.99 13.41 -0.09
N SER A 301 -1.70 14.23 -0.87
CA SER A 301 -2.79 13.85 -1.76
C SER A 301 -2.39 12.92 -2.92
N SER A 302 -1.19 12.35 -2.88
CA SER A 302 -0.66 11.40 -3.86
C SER A 302 0.14 10.34 -3.11
N ARG A 303 -0.52 9.24 -2.68
CA ARG A 303 0.13 8.14 -1.94
C ARG A 303 0.77 7.12 -2.87
N THR A 304 0.28 7.00 -4.11
CA THR A 304 0.79 6.10 -5.13
C THR A 304 0.91 6.80 -6.47
N LEU A 305 1.81 6.31 -7.35
CA LEU A 305 1.90 6.80 -8.74
C LEU A 305 0.54 6.74 -9.45
N LYS A 306 -0.29 5.74 -9.11
CA LYS A 306 -1.66 5.57 -9.59
C LYS A 306 -2.59 6.71 -9.17
N GLU A 307 -2.55 7.12 -7.89
CA GLU A 307 -3.29 8.29 -7.40
C GLU A 307 -2.79 9.61 -8.01
N PHE A 308 -1.48 9.70 -8.27
CA PHE A 308 -0.88 10.87 -8.90
C PHE A 308 -1.37 11.06 -10.35
N PHE A 309 -1.35 10.00 -11.17
CA PHE A 309 -1.82 10.07 -12.57
C PHE A 309 -3.32 10.34 -12.67
N THR A 310 -4.13 9.67 -11.84
CA THR A 310 -5.58 9.94 -11.77
C THR A 310 -5.91 11.37 -11.37
N ARG A 311 -4.99 12.09 -10.72
CA ARG A 311 -5.14 13.51 -10.39
C ARG A 311 -4.62 14.44 -11.48
N ILE A 312 -3.50 14.14 -12.14
CA ILE A 312 -3.00 14.89 -13.30
C ILE A 312 -4.04 14.91 -14.42
N GLY A 313 -4.70 13.78 -14.68
CA GLY A 313 -5.78 13.69 -15.67
C GLY A 313 -6.96 14.63 -15.39
N LYS A 314 -7.26 14.88 -14.11
CA LYS A 314 -8.37 15.75 -13.67
C LYS A 314 -8.03 17.24 -13.66
N ASP A 315 -6.75 17.59 -13.53
CA ASP A 315 -6.31 18.98 -13.35
C ASP A 315 -5.86 19.63 -14.67
N VAL A 316 -6.83 20.01 -15.53
CA VAL A 316 -6.56 20.90 -16.67
C VAL A 316 -7.03 22.33 -16.38
N LYS A 317 -6.04 23.19 -16.09
CA LYS A 317 -6.01 24.66 -16.19
C LYS A 317 -7.34 25.41 -16.01
N ALA A 318 -7.67 25.73 -14.76
CA ALA A 318 -8.40 26.96 -14.49
C ALA A 318 -7.45 28.14 -14.74
N LYS A 319 -7.55 28.79 -15.90
CA LYS A 319 -6.89 30.09 -16.16
C LYS A 319 -7.66 31.17 -15.41
N ASN A 320 -7.31 31.42 -14.14
CA ASN A 320 -7.61 32.69 -13.48
C ASN A 320 -6.29 33.24 -12.90
N GLU A 321 -5.95 34.48 -13.23
CA GLU A 321 -4.72 35.19 -12.83
C GLU A 321 -4.73 35.62 -11.34
N ASP A 322 -5.13 34.74 -10.44
CA ASP A 322 -5.22 35.05 -9.02
C ASP A 322 -3.99 34.57 -8.24
N THR A 323 -3.61 35.31 -7.20
CA THR A 323 -2.58 34.92 -6.23
C THR A 323 -2.82 33.53 -5.61
N GLU A 324 -4.07 33.05 -5.64
CA GLU A 324 -4.49 31.71 -5.22
C GLU A 324 -4.06 30.62 -6.22
N PHE A 325 -4.09 30.93 -7.53
CA PHE A 325 -3.56 30.05 -8.58
C PHE A 325 -2.04 29.88 -8.45
N ALA A 326 -1.31 30.95 -8.17
CA ALA A 326 0.14 30.90 -7.94
C ALA A 326 0.51 30.04 -6.71
N ILE A 327 -0.26 30.11 -5.61
CA ILE A 327 -0.08 29.27 -4.43
C ILE A 327 -0.39 27.80 -4.76
N SER A 328 -1.47 27.53 -5.50
CA SER A 328 -1.81 26.17 -5.94
C SER A 328 -0.74 25.58 -6.87
N MET A 329 -0.14 26.42 -7.72
CA MET A 329 0.92 26.04 -8.66
C MET A 329 2.24 25.72 -7.92
N LEU A 330 2.57 26.48 -6.87
CA LEU A 330 3.73 26.21 -6.01
C LEU A 330 3.56 24.91 -5.20
N LEU A 331 2.37 24.66 -4.65
CA LEU A 331 2.05 23.40 -3.97
C LEU A 331 2.13 22.20 -4.92
N LYS A 332 1.62 22.34 -6.15
CA LYS A 332 1.74 21.30 -7.19
C LYS A 332 3.19 21.09 -7.62
N LYS A 333 3.99 22.16 -7.78
CA LYS A 333 5.42 22.06 -8.07
C LYS A 333 6.18 21.33 -6.96
N TYR A 334 5.78 21.52 -5.71
CA TYR A 334 6.33 20.80 -4.55
C TYR A 334 5.96 19.32 -4.54
N GLU A 335 4.68 18.97 -4.66
CA GLU A 335 4.23 17.56 -4.76
C GLU A 335 4.94 16.85 -5.93
N ASN A 336 5.07 17.53 -7.06
CA ASN A 336 5.78 17.04 -8.24
C ASN A 336 7.27 16.80 -7.98
N LYS A 337 7.95 17.69 -7.24
CA LYS A 337 9.37 17.52 -6.89
C LYS A 337 9.59 16.31 -5.97
N GLN A 338 8.74 16.14 -4.95
CA GLN A 338 8.79 14.97 -4.06
C GLN A 338 8.59 13.66 -4.82
N ILE A 339 7.62 13.61 -5.73
CA ILE A 339 7.36 12.41 -6.52
C ILE A 339 8.54 12.11 -7.45
N VAL A 340 9.17 13.13 -8.04
CA VAL A 340 10.38 12.96 -8.84
C VAL A 340 11.56 12.45 -8.00
N GLU A 341 11.73 12.92 -6.77
CA GLU A 341 12.75 12.40 -5.83
C GLU A 341 12.45 10.95 -5.43
N MET A 342 11.20 10.62 -5.09
CA MET A 342 10.77 9.24 -4.81
C MET A 342 11.01 8.31 -6.02
N VAL A 343 10.72 8.78 -7.24
CA VAL A 343 10.93 8.02 -8.48
C VAL A 343 12.43 7.89 -8.80
N LYS A 344 13.29 8.82 -8.38
CA LYS A 344 14.74 8.68 -8.52
C LYS A 344 15.34 7.66 -7.55
N GLU A 345 14.80 7.55 -6.33
CA GLU A 345 15.26 6.61 -5.30
C GLU A 345 14.74 5.18 -5.49
N LEU A 346 13.59 5.00 -6.11
CA LEU A 346 13.09 3.68 -6.51
C LEU A 346 14.04 3.08 -7.54
N ASP A 347 14.61 1.91 -7.30
CA ASP A 347 15.51 1.25 -8.26
C ASP A 347 14.70 0.79 -9.50
N LEU A 348 14.66 1.66 -10.52
CA LEU A 348 13.65 1.79 -11.59
C LEU A 348 13.54 0.63 -12.61
N ASN A 349 14.13 -0.52 -12.31
CA ASN A 349 14.16 -1.66 -13.23
C ASN A 349 13.26 -2.83 -12.78
N SER A 350 12.60 -2.81 -11.61
CA SER A 350 12.19 -4.07 -10.99
C SER A 350 10.78 -4.20 -10.39
N VAL A 351 9.87 -3.22 -10.52
CA VAL A 351 8.65 -3.22 -9.68
C VAL A 351 7.35 -3.23 -10.49
N SER A 352 6.41 -4.09 -10.07
CA SER A 352 5.00 -4.04 -10.46
C SER A 352 4.29 -2.86 -9.81
N HIS A 353 3.41 -2.16 -10.51
CA HIS A 353 2.62 -1.06 -9.92
C HIS A 353 1.48 -1.53 -9.00
N ILE A 354 1.36 -2.84 -8.77
CA ILE A 354 0.38 -3.42 -7.85
C ILE A 354 0.76 -3.06 -6.41
N GLU A 355 -0.20 -2.54 -5.67
CA GLU A 355 -0.04 -2.20 -4.25
C GLU A 355 0.25 -3.44 -3.42
N GLU A 356 1.17 -3.32 -2.46
CA GLU A 356 1.50 -4.42 -1.57
C GLU A 356 0.36 -4.65 -0.56
N ASP A 357 -0.03 -5.92 -0.40
CA ASP A 357 -1.10 -6.30 0.53
C ASP A 357 -0.66 -6.05 1.99
N GLN A 358 -1.50 -5.35 2.75
CA GLN A 358 -1.27 -5.07 4.17
C GLN A 358 -1.73 -6.21 5.09
N THR A 359 -2.54 -7.14 4.57
CA THR A 359 -3.16 -8.23 5.35
C THR A 359 -2.28 -9.47 5.47
N ILE A 360 -1.12 -9.48 4.82
CA ILE A 360 -0.15 -10.59 4.91
C ILE A 360 0.69 -10.52 6.18
N TYR A 361 1.28 -11.66 6.58
CA TYR A 361 2.27 -11.69 7.65
C TYR A 361 3.51 -10.88 7.28
N ASP A 362 4.07 -10.16 8.24
CA ASP A 362 5.30 -9.39 8.06
C ASP A 362 6.53 -10.32 8.04
N PRO A 363 7.23 -10.46 6.89
CA PRO A 363 8.41 -11.30 6.81
C PRO A 363 9.54 -10.86 7.74
N ALA A 364 9.62 -9.56 8.06
CA ALA A 364 10.64 -9.01 8.95
C ALA A 364 10.49 -9.49 10.39
N PHE A 365 9.26 -9.74 10.84
CA PHE A 365 8.99 -10.36 12.14
C PHE A 365 9.03 -11.89 12.08
N LEU A 366 8.45 -12.46 11.03
CA LEU A 366 8.26 -13.90 10.92
C LEU A 366 9.58 -14.68 10.81
N LEU A 367 10.53 -14.22 9.99
CA LEU A 367 11.79 -14.94 9.78
C LEU A 367 12.63 -15.01 11.08
N PRO A 368 12.81 -13.93 11.86
CA PRO A 368 13.43 -14.01 13.18
C PRO A 368 12.71 -14.94 14.16
N VAL A 369 11.37 -14.93 14.19
CA VAL A 369 10.58 -15.81 15.05
C VAL A 369 10.79 -17.28 14.69
N LEU A 370 10.71 -17.63 13.40
CA LEU A 370 10.98 -18.99 12.92
C LEU A 370 12.42 -19.42 13.22
N SER A 371 13.39 -18.52 13.05
CA SER A 371 14.79 -18.77 13.41
C SER A 371 14.96 -19.11 14.88
N HIS A 372 14.23 -18.44 15.77
CA HIS A 372 14.27 -18.71 17.21
C HIS A 372 13.55 -20.01 17.57
N ILE A 373 12.39 -20.29 16.98
CA ILE A 373 11.64 -21.55 17.14
C ILE A 373 12.49 -22.75 16.73
N LEU A 374 13.34 -22.60 15.71
CA LEU A 374 14.22 -23.63 15.18
C LEU A 374 15.64 -23.60 15.79
N ALA A 375 15.83 -22.96 16.94
CA ALA A 375 17.13 -22.96 17.61
C ALA A 375 17.61 -24.39 17.95
N PRO A 376 18.94 -24.64 17.93
CA PRO A 376 19.49 -25.94 18.33
C PRO A 376 19.01 -26.34 19.73
N GLY A 377 18.51 -27.56 19.89
CA GLY A 377 17.94 -28.04 21.17
C GLY A 377 16.46 -27.70 21.38
N SER A 378 15.82 -26.99 20.44
CA SER A 378 14.37 -26.76 20.46
C SER A 378 13.58 -28.05 20.24
N VAL A 379 12.46 -28.20 20.96
CA VAL A 379 11.53 -29.34 20.84
C VAL A 379 10.48 -29.13 19.73
N ALA A 380 10.78 -28.25 18.76
CA ALA A 380 9.92 -27.97 17.62
C ALA A 380 9.78 -29.22 16.72
N SER A 381 8.59 -29.45 16.17
CA SER A 381 8.37 -30.55 15.22
C SER A 381 8.53 -30.08 13.78
N CYS A 382 9.47 -30.69 13.03
CA CYS A 382 9.65 -30.45 11.60
C CYS A 382 8.36 -30.67 10.80
N PHE A 383 7.66 -31.77 11.08
CA PHE A 383 6.45 -32.15 10.36
C PHE A 383 5.27 -31.26 10.69
N LYS A 384 5.19 -30.73 11.92
CA LYS A 384 4.20 -29.72 12.25
C LYS A 384 4.44 -28.45 11.44
N MET A 385 5.69 -27.99 11.35
CA MET A 385 6.04 -26.80 10.56
C MET A 385 5.77 -26.98 9.05
N LEU A 386 5.95 -28.21 8.54
CA LEU A 386 5.56 -28.56 7.18
C LEU A 386 4.04 -28.50 6.99
N ARG A 387 3.26 -29.15 7.87
CA ARG A 387 1.79 -29.21 7.79
C ARG A 387 1.11 -27.87 8.00
N THR A 388 1.69 -26.98 8.81
CA THR A 388 1.19 -25.61 8.96
C THR A 388 1.51 -24.74 7.75
N GLY A 389 2.46 -25.14 6.90
CA GLY A 389 2.89 -24.36 5.74
C GLY A 389 3.94 -23.30 6.02
N LEU A 390 4.43 -23.23 7.26
CA LEU A 390 5.41 -22.21 7.67
C LEU A 390 6.75 -22.35 6.95
N LEU A 391 7.12 -23.56 6.51
CA LEU A 391 8.35 -23.79 5.73
C LEU A 391 8.31 -23.10 4.36
N SER A 392 7.13 -22.87 3.80
CA SER A 392 6.94 -22.28 2.49
C SER A 392 7.28 -20.77 2.46
N ILE A 393 7.18 -20.08 3.61
CA ILE A 393 7.48 -18.64 3.69
C ILE A 393 8.99 -18.34 3.58
N PRO A 394 9.91 -19.04 4.30
CA PRO A 394 11.35 -18.91 4.06
C PRO A 394 11.77 -19.22 2.63
N VAL A 395 11.15 -20.21 1.97
CA VAL A 395 11.40 -20.49 0.54
C VAL A 395 11.02 -19.29 -0.32
N MET A 396 9.86 -18.68 -0.07
CA MET A 396 9.45 -17.46 -0.76
C MET A 396 10.37 -16.26 -0.43
N GLY A 397 10.90 -16.18 0.79
CA GLY A 397 11.86 -15.16 1.23
C GLY A 397 13.16 -15.14 0.44
N LEU A 398 13.55 -16.25 -0.19
CA LEU A 398 14.72 -16.31 -1.10
C LEU A 398 14.53 -15.46 -2.36
N SER A 399 13.29 -15.10 -2.70
CA SER A 399 12.97 -14.22 -3.83
C SER A 399 13.09 -12.73 -3.52
N SER A 400 13.34 -12.34 -2.27
CA SER A 400 13.46 -10.93 -1.87
C SER A 400 14.62 -10.23 -2.59
N SER A 401 14.42 -8.97 -2.99
CA SER A 401 15.46 -8.08 -3.51
C SER A 401 16.45 -7.67 -2.42
N CYS A 402 16.04 -7.61 -1.15
CA CYS A 402 16.90 -7.24 -0.03
C CYS A 402 17.85 -8.40 0.36
N PRO A 403 19.18 -8.20 0.36
CA PRO A 403 20.13 -9.23 0.78
C PRO A 403 19.93 -9.69 2.23
N LEU A 404 19.65 -8.78 3.17
CA LEU A 404 19.47 -9.15 4.57
C LEU A 404 18.24 -10.06 4.77
N MET A 405 17.14 -9.77 4.06
CA MET A 405 15.93 -10.61 4.08
C MET A 405 16.22 -12.02 3.54
N ARG A 406 16.96 -12.13 2.43
CA ARG A 406 17.40 -13.43 1.89
C ARG A 406 18.31 -14.17 2.87
N ALA A 407 19.24 -13.48 3.51
CA ALA A 407 20.14 -14.10 4.50
C ALA A 407 19.37 -14.65 5.71
N ALA A 408 18.36 -13.91 6.20
CA ALA A 408 17.47 -14.39 7.26
C ALA A 408 16.70 -15.64 6.83
N ALA A 409 16.17 -15.66 5.61
CA ALA A 409 15.48 -16.83 5.05
C ALA A 409 16.42 -18.06 4.92
N TYR A 410 17.65 -17.87 4.41
CA TYR A 410 18.66 -18.92 4.38
C TYR A 410 19.01 -19.44 5.77
N HIS A 411 19.10 -18.57 6.76
CA HIS A 411 19.38 -18.95 8.14
C HIS A 411 18.25 -19.81 8.72
N VAL A 412 16.98 -19.46 8.47
CA VAL A 412 15.82 -20.27 8.88
C VAL A 412 15.86 -21.66 8.22
N LEU A 413 16.12 -21.72 6.91
CA LEU A 413 16.24 -22.98 6.17
C LEU A 413 17.42 -23.83 6.66
N HIS A 414 18.55 -23.21 6.99
CA HIS A 414 19.70 -23.90 7.56
C HIS A 414 19.38 -24.51 8.93
N ARG A 415 18.74 -23.75 9.83
CA ARG A 415 18.28 -24.27 11.13
C ARG A 415 17.28 -25.41 11.00
N PHE A 416 16.37 -25.30 10.02
CA PHE A 416 15.46 -26.39 9.69
C PHE A 416 16.22 -27.65 9.24
N CYS A 417 17.27 -27.53 8.43
CA CYS A 417 18.10 -28.67 8.02
C CYS A 417 18.71 -29.37 9.24
N LEU A 418 19.28 -28.61 10.18
CA LEU A 418 19.88 -29.15 11.41
C LEU A 418 18.85 -29.91 12.27
N LEU A 419 17.63 -29.36 12.39
CA LEU A 419 16.54 -30.03 13.11
C LEU A 419 16.06 -31.30 12.38
N LEU A 420 16.02 -31.28 11.05
CA LEU A 420 15.63 -32.46 10.26
C LEU A 420 16.65 -33.59 10.38
N GLU A 421 17.95 -33.29 10.56
CA GLU A 421 18.99 -34.28 10.78
C GLU A 421 18.78 -35.06 12.09
N THR A 422 18.40 -34.36 13.17
CA THR A 422 18.16 -34.95 14.50
C THR A 422 16.81 -35.68 14.63
N GLU A 423 15.85 -35.38 13.75
CA GLU A 423 14.52 -35.98 13.78
C GLU A 423 14.54 -37.47 13.36
N THR A 424 13.97 -38.35 14.19
CA THR A 424 13.95 -39.81 13.94
C THR A 424 12.58 -40.33 13.48
N ARG A 425 11.55 -39.48 13.52
CA ARG A 425 10.17 -39.82 13.16
C ARG A 425 9.91 -39.65 11.65
N HIS A 426 8.85 -40.29 11.15
CA HIS A 426 8.33 -40.19 9.78
C HIS A 426 9.40 -40.30 8.67
N LYS A 427 9.95 -41.51 8.47
CA LYS A 427 11.05 -41.79 7.54
C LYS A 427 10.81 -41.31 6.09
N ASN A 428 9.60 -41.51 5.55
CA ASN A 428 9.27 -41.15 4.16
C ASN A 428 9.22 -39.63 3.98
N ASP A 429 8.54 -38.93 4.88
CA ASP A 429 8.44 -37.46 4.85
C ASP A 429 9.82 -36.82 5.07
N LYS A 430 10.65 -37.41 5.93
CA LYS A 430 12.05 -36.98 6.12
C LYS A 430 12.87 -37.12 4.83
N LEU A 431 12.71 -38.22 4.09
CA LEU A 431 13.39 -38.44 2.82
C LEU A 431 12.96 -37.37 1.79
N LEU A 432 11.65 -37.17 1.62
CA LEU A 432 11.10 -36.15 0.73
C LEU A 432 11.61 -34.74 1.07
N LEU A 433 11.66 -34.38 2.36
CA LEU A 433 12.18 -33.08 2.79
C LEU A 433 13.68 -32.94 2.55
N LYS A 434 14.45 -34.01 2.77
CA LYS A 434 15.88 -34.02 2.50
C LYS A 434 16.14 -33.84 1.00
N ASP A 435 15.39 -34.55 0.16
CA ASP A 435 15.47 -34.47 -1.30
C ASP A 435 15.01 -33.09 -1.81
N PHE A 436 13.99 -32.50 -1.20
CA PHE A 436 13.59 -31.13 -1.50
C PHE A 436 14.70 -30.13 -1.17
N ILE A 437 15.33 -30.23 0.01
CA ILE A 437 16.41 -29.33 0.43
C ILE A 437 17.64 -29.47 -0.48
N THR A 438 18.02 -30.69 -0.85
CA THR A 438 19.13 -30.92 -1.78
C THR A 438 18.81 -30.36 -3.16
N THR A 439 17.59 -30.59 -3.66
CA THR A 439 17.10 -30.03 -4.93
C THR A 439 17.11 -28.50 -4.90
N LEU A 440 16.60 -27.88 -3.82
CA LEU A 440 16.64 -26.43 -3.64
C LEU A 440 18.07 -25.92 -3.68
N ARG A 441 19.00 -26.56 -2.95
CA ARG A 441 20.41 -26.18 -2.89
C ARG A 441 21.09 -26.28 -4.26
N GLN A 442 20.82 -27.34 -5.02
CA GLN A 442 21.34 -27.50 -6.38
C GLN A 442 20.75 -26.44 -7.32
N SER A 443 19.46 -26.14 -7.18
CA SER A 443 18.73 -25.16 -7.99
C SER A 443 19.23 -23.72 -7.76
N LEU A 444 19.86 -23.42 -6.61
CA LEU A 444 20.51 -22.13 -6.36
C LEU A 444 21.63 -21.82 -7.36
N SER A 445 22.24 -22.83 -8.00
CA SER A 445 23.24 -22.61 -9.06
C SER A 445 22.65 -21.92 -10.30
N THR A 446 21.35 -22.10 -10.53
CA THR A 446 20.59 -21.50 -11.64
C THR A 446 19.97 -20.15 -11.28
N ALA A 447 20.13 -19.72 -10.02
CA ALA A 447 19.56 -18.49 -9.48
C ALA A 447 20.27 -17.24 -10.03
N ILE A 448 19.59 -16.10 -9.94
CA ILE A 448 20.09 -14.83 -10.49
C ILE A 448 21.27 -14.37 -9.63
N ASN A 449 22.47 -14.47 -10.18
CA ASN A 449 23.69 -13.86 -9.63
C ASN A 449 23.57 -12.35 -9.80
N THR A 450 23.01 -11.68 -8.77
CA THR A 450 22.95 -10.22 -8.75
C THR A 450 24.39 -9.72 -8.63
N LYS A 451 24.92 -9.07 -9.67
CA LYS A 451 26.22 -8.39 -9.57
C LYS A 451 26.11 -7.38 -8.44
N ALA A 452 26.93 -7.55 -7.40
CA ALA A 452 26.92 -6.66 -6.24
C ALA A 452 27.16 -5.22 -6.70
N ILE A 453 26.30 -4.31 -6.27
CA ILE A 453 26.55 -2.87 -6.35
C ILE A 453 27.79 -2.60 -5.49
N GLU A 454 28.86 -2.09 -6.10
CA GLU A 454 30.07 -1.71 -5.40
C GLU A 454 29.75 -0.61 -4.39
N GLY A 455 29.80 -0.91 -3.08
CA GLY A 455 29.70 0.15 -2.08
C GLY A 455 29.49 -0.30 -0.65
N GLN A 456 28.58 -1.23 -0.36
CA GLN A 456 28.29 -1.63 1.03
C GLN A 456 27.96 -3.13 1.09
N LEU A 457 28.72 -3.88 1.91
CA LEU A 457 28.66 -5.33 2.16
C LEU A 457 29.21 -6.23 1.03
N ARG A 458 30.55 -6.23 0.85
CA ARG A 458 31.29 -7.00 -0.17
C ARG A 458 31.29 -8.55 -0.01
N ASP A 459 30.65 -9.14 1.00
CA ASP A 459 30.81 -10.60 1.29
C ASP A 459 29.55 -11.47 1.26
N ILE A 460 28.34 -10.95 1.01
CA ILE A 460 27.13 -11.79 1.05
C ILE A 460 26.82 -12.37 -0.34
N LYS A 461 27.40 -13.54 -0.65
CA LYS A 461 27.00 -14.39 -1.79
C LYS A 461 25.65 -15.08 -1.50
N ASN A 462 24.55 -14.33 -1.43
CA ASN A 462 23.21 -14.90 -1.26
C ASN A 462 22.39 -14.85 -2.56
N PRO A 463 22.38 -15.93 -3.35
CA PRO A 463 21.69 -15.94 -4.64
C PRO A 463 20.21 -15.60 -4.49
N LYS A 464 19.66 -14.86 -5.46
CA LYS A 464 18.23 -14.48 -5.48
C LYS A 464 17.47 -15.44 -6.38
N LEU A 465 16.40 -16.04 -5.87
CA LEU A 465 15.48 -16.84 -6.68
C LEU A 465 14.50 -15.94 -7.44
N PRO A 466 14.13 -16.27 -8.68
CA PRO A 466 12.93 -15.71 -9.30
C PRO A 466 11.70 -16.02 -8.44
N ALA A 467 10.82 -15.04 -8.27
CA ALA A 467 9.63 -15.16 -7.43
C ALA A 467 8.67 -16.23 -7.93
N ILE A 468 8.55 -16.44 -9.24
CA ILE A 468 7.75 -17.52 -9.84
C ILE A 468 8.28 -18.90 -9.39
N GLY A 469 9.59 -19.09 -9.45
CA GLY A 469 10.23 -20.34 -9.04
C GLY A 469 10.10 -20.59 -7.54
N ALA A 470 10.34 -19.55 -6.73
CA ALA A 470 10.17 -19.62 -5.28
C ALA A 470 8.71 -19.91 -4.88
N LEU A 471 7.75 -19.29 -5.57
CA LEU A 471 6.32 -19.52 -5.35
C LEU A 471 5.90 -20.94 -5.71
N TYR A 472 6.37 -21.47 -6.85
CA TYR A 472 6.12 -22.86 -7.23
C TYR A 472 6.60 -23.82 -6.15
N LEU A 473 7.84 -23.67 -5.68
CA LEU A 473 8.42 -24.53 -4.64
C LEU A 473 7.69 -24.38 -3.30
N ALA A 474 7.30 -23.15 -2.94
CA ALA A 474 6.53 -22.88 -1.73
C ALA A 474 5.13 -23.54 -1.76
N ARG A 475 4.41 -23.45 -2.89
CA ARG A 475 3.11 -24.14 -3.04
C ARG A 475 3.28 -25.65 -3.16
N ALA A 476 4.35 -26.13 -3.78
CA ALA A 476 4.65 -27.56 -3.85
C ALA A 476 4.82 -28.18 -2.46
N LEU A 477 5.47 -27.47 -1.52
CA LEU A 477 5.56 -27.89 -0.12
C LEU A 477 4.21 -27.93 0.61
N MET A 478 3.28 -27.04 0.27
CA MET A 478 1.93 -27.07 0.84
C MET A 478 1.17 -28.31 0.34
N VAL A 479 1.18 -28.51 -0.98
CA VAL A 479 0.48 -29.60 -1.66
C VAL A 479 1.05 -30.97 -1.24
N SER A 480 2.35 -31.08 -0.96
CA SER A 480 2.97 -32.36 -0.54
C SER A 480 2.42 -32.91 0.79
N THR A 481 1.69 -32.09 1.55
CA THR A 481 1.02 -32.51 2.79
C THR A 481 -0.45 -32.91 2.60
N MET A 482 -1.00 -32.78 1.38
CA MET A 482 -2.43 -32.92 1.08
C MET A 482 -2.67 -34.00 0.01
N PRO A 483 -2.81 -35.29 0.39
CA PRO A 483 -3.03 -36.39 -0.57
C PRO A 483 -4.34 -36.33 -1.36
N SER A 484 -5.33 -35.58 -0.87
CA SER A 484 -6.61 -35.38 -1.55
C SER A 484 -6.57 -34.32 -2.64
N ASP A 485 -5.45 -33.59 -2.76
CA ASP A 485 -5.30 -32.55 -3.78
C ASP A 485 -4.94 -33.19 -5.14
N PRO A 486 -5.64 -32.83 -6.24
CA PRO A 486 -5.31 -33.29 -7.60
C PRO A 486 -3.84 -33.10 -8.00
N LEU A 487 -3.17 -32.11 -7.41
CA LEU A 487 -1.76 -31.79 -7.68
C LEU A 487 -0.77 -32.64 -6.89
N TYR A 488 -1.23 -33.39 -5.87
CA TYR A 488 -0.35 -34.16 -4.98
C TYR A 488 0.58 -35.10 -5.75
N LYS A 489 0.04 -35.88 -6.69
CA LYS A 489 0.81 -36.83 -7.50
C LYS A 489 1.80 -36.12 -8.45
N PRO A 490 1.36 -35.22 -9.34
CA PRO A 490 2.26 -34.52 -10.26
C PRO A 490 3.40 -33.79 -9.53
N VAL A 491 3.07 -33.06 -8.46
CA VAL A 491 4.05 -32.25 -7.72
C VAL A 491 5.05 -33.12 -6.98
N ASN A 492 4.61 -34.19 -6.29
CA ASN A 492 5.55 -35.08 -5.62
C ASN A 492 6.42 -35.85 -6.63
N ASN A 493 5.85 -36.28 -7.75
CA ASN A 493 6.62 -36.91 -8.82
C ASN A 493 7.68 -35.94 -9.38
N PHE A 494 7.33 -34.67 -9.56
CA PHE A 494 8.27 -33.63 -9.98
C PHE A 494 9.42 -33.46 -8.98
N LEU A 495 9.11 -33.37 -7.68
CA LEU A 495 10.11 -33.21 -6.61
C LEU A 495 11.03 -34.43 -6.47
N ILE A 496 10.51 -35.65 -6.70
CA ILE A 496 11.29 -36.89 -6.60
C ILE A 496 12.12 -37.11 -7.87
N ALA A 497 11.57 -36.84 -9.05
CA ALA A 497 12.20 -37.15 -10.33
C ALA A 497 13.34 -36.19 -10.69
N LYS A 498 13.29 -34.94 -10.22
CA LYS A 498 14.27 -33.91 -10.58
C LYS A 498 15.25 -33.65 -9.45
N GLN A 499 16.52 -33.95 -9.70
CA GLN A 499 17.63 -33.58 -8.80
C GLN A 499 17.93 -32.07 -8.87
N LEU A 500 17.67 -31.44 -10.02
CA LEU A 500 17.86 -30.01 -10.28
C LEU A 500 16.61 -29.43 -10.93
N VAL A 501 16.12 -28.31 -10.40
CA VAL A 501 15.05 -27.51 -11.02
C VAL A 501 15.70 -26.28 -11.66
N ASP A 502 15.58 -26.14 -12.98
CA ASP A 502 15.99 -24.91 -13.65
C ASP A 502 14.99 -23.80 -13.35
N LEU A 503 15.43 -22.79 -12.61
CA LEU A 503 14.60 -21.66 -12.20
C LEU A 503 14.65 -20.50 -13.20
N ASN A 504 15.38 -20.64 -14.32
CA ASN A 504 15.32 -19.68 -15.43
C ASN A 504 14.06 -19.82 -16.30
N VAL A 505 13.30 -20.90 -16.09
CA VAL A 505 12.08 -21.26 -16.80
C VAL A 505 10.99 -21.50 -15.74
N VAL A 506 9.71 -21.29 -16.09
CA VAL A 506 8.59 -21.61 -15.20
C VAL A 506 8.60 -23.11 -14.90
N PRO A 507 8.74 -23.54 -13.63
CA PRO A 507 8.85 -24.95 -13.29
C PRO A 507 7.61 -25.73 -13.70
N ASP A 508 7.83 -26.91 -14.31
CA ASP A 508 6.79 -27.88 -14.68
C ASP A 508 5.63 -27.34 -15.54
N PHE A 509 5.88 -26.25 -16.28
CA PHE A 509 4.81 -25.61 -17.07
C PHE A 509 4.23 -26.55 -18.13
N LEU A 510 5.07 -27.18 -18.95
CA LEU A 510 4.61 -27.97 -20.10
C LEU A 510 3.81 -29.20 -19.69
N SER A 511 4.25 -29.90 -18.66
CA SER A 511 3.60 -31.11 -18.11
C SER A 511 2.25 -30.77 -17.49
N LEU A 512 2.17 -29.72 -16.67
CA LEU A 512 0.92 -29.32 -16.01
C LEU A 512 -0.09 -28.68 -16.98
N PHE A 513 0.38 -27.91 -17.96
CA PHE A 513 -0.50 -27.16 -18.87
C PHE A 513 -1.07 -28.01 -20.00
N HIS A 514 -0.27 -28.91 -20.58
CA HIS A 514 -0.69 -29.78 -21.69
C HIS A 514 -1.15 -31.17 -21.25
N ASP A 515 -1.44 -31.32 -19.97
CA ASP A 515 -1.90 -32.60 -19.43
C ASP A 515 -3.24 -33.03 -20.04
N SER A 516 -3.46 -34.33 -20.16
CA SER A 516 -4.66 -34.91 -20.76
C SER A 516 -5.53 -35.70 -19.78
N ASP A 517 -5.17 -35.81 -18.49
CA ASP A 517 -6.03 -36.53 -17.54
C ASP A 517 -7.30 -35.74 -17.17
N LEU A 518 -8.21 -36.43 -16.47
CA LEU A 518 -9.47 -35.88 -15.93
C LEU A 518 -9.27 -34.63 -15.06
N GLU A 519 -8.15 -34.55 -14.35
CA GLU A 519 -7.78 -33.45 -13.44
C GLU A 519 -6.90 -32.38 -14.12
N ALA A 520 -6.68 -32.46 -15.43
CA ALA A 520 -5.84 -31.53 -16.18
C ALA A 520 -6.31 -30.07 -16.05
N ASN A 521 -7.60 -29.84 -15.84
CA ASN A 521 -8.15 -28.50 -15.64
C ASN A 521 -7.65 -27.86 -14.34
N ASP A 522 -7.66 -28.59 -13.22
CA ASP A 522 -7.17 -28.06 -11.94
C ASP A 522 -5.66 -27.79 -11.99
N ARG A 523 -4.91 -28.64 -12.72
CA ARG A 523 -3.47 -28.45 -12.94
C ARG A 523 -3.15 -27.21 -13.77
N ARG A 524 -3.91 -26.97 -14.84
CA ARG A 524 -3.82 -25.73 -15.64
C ARG A 524 -4.14 -24.49 -14.81
N LEU A 525 -5.21 -24.53 -14.02
CA LEU A 525 -5.59 -23.39 -13.18
C LEU A 525 -4.49 -23.07 -12.17
N TRP A 526 -3.89 -24.10 -11.57
CA TRP A 526 -2.82 -23.93 -10.60
C TRP A 526 -1.55 -23.30 -11.20
N ILE A 527 -1.09 -23.78 -12.35
CA ILE A 527 0.11 -23.20 -12.98
C ILE A 527 -0.14 -21.76 -13.49
N LEU A 528 -1.36 -21.46 -13.96
CA LEU A 528 -1.75 -20.08 -14.31
C LEU A 528 -1.75 -19.16 -13.08
N ASP A 529 -2.19 -19.67 -11.93
CA ASP A 529 -2.10 -18.95 -10.65
C ASP A 529 -0.65 -18.73 -10.20
N ILE A 530 0.24 -19.70 -10.40
CA ILE A 530 1.68 -19.52 -10.14
C ILE A 530 2.26 -18.39 -11.01
N ILE A 531 1.89 -18.33 -12.29
CA ILE A 531 2.36 -17.26 -13.19
C ILE A 531 1.79 -15.92 -12.73
N LYS A 532 0.48 -15.85 -12.46
CA LYS A 532 -0.20 -14.62 -12.01
C LYS A 532 0.41 -14.06 -10.72
N ASP A 533 0.54 -14.90 -9.70
CA ASP A 533 0.93 -14.46 -8.36
C ASP A 533 2.46 -14.34 -8.23
N GLY A 534 3.20 -15.03 -9.09
CA GLY A 534 4.67 -15.04 -9.11
C GLY A 534 5.31 -13.90 -9.91
N THR A 535 4.59 -13.25 -10.83
CA THR A 535 5.11 -12.11 -11.60
C THR A 535 5.13 -10.84 -10.74
N LYS A 536 6.25 -10.60 -10.05
CA LYS A 536 6.43 -9.44 -9.17
C LYS A 536 7.46 -8.45 -9.70
N THR A 537 8.49 -8.95 -10.38
CA THR A 537 9.64 -8.19 -10.86
C THR A 537 9.94 -8.46 -12.34
N ILE A 538 10.76 -7.62 -12.97
CA ILE A 538 11.17 -7.83 -14.38
C ILE A 538 11.92 -9.15 -14.59
N SER A 539 12.65 -9.63 -13.58
CA SER A 539 13.32 -10.93 -13.66
C SER A 539 12.32 -12.06 -13.81
N ASP A 540 11.17 -11.95 -13.16
CA ASP A 540 10.10 -12.95 -13.24
C ASP A 540 9.44 -12.92 -14.62
N VAL A 541 9.20 -11.73 -15.16
CA VAL A 541 8.72 -11.55 -16.54
C VAL A 541 9.69 -12.16 -17.55
N THR A 542 10.99 -12.01 -17.33
CA THR A 542 12.02 -12.62 -18.19
C THR A 542 11.94 -14.15 -18.15
N VAL A 543 11.67 -14.75 -16.99
CA VAL A 543 11.45 -16.21 -16.85
C VAL A 543 10.22 -16.66 -17.64
N VAL A 544 9.12 -15.91 -17.57
CA VAL A 544 7.90 -16.16 -18.37
C VAL A 544 8.22 -16.15 -19.87
N PHE A 545 8.95 -15.14 -20.33
CA PHE A 545 9.33 -15.04 -21.75
C PHE A 545 10.26 -16.15 -22.20
N LYS A 546 11.28 -16.51 -21.41
CA LYS A 546 12.18 -17.63 -21.72
C LYS A 546 11.44 -18.96 -21.85
N THR A 547 10.36 -19.14 -21.08
CA THR A 547 9.55 -20.37 -21.12
C THR A 547 8.65 -20.45 -22.35
N MET A 548 8.46 -19.34 -23.09
CA MET A 548 7.50 -19.23 -24.19
C MET A 548 6.05 -19.56 -23.79
N CYS A 549 5.71 -19.55 -22.50
CA CYS A 549 4.39 -19.91 -21.99
C CYS A 549 3.31 -18.90 -22.37
N LEU A 550 3.69 -17.63 -22.56
CA LEU A 550 2.76 -16.57 -22.91
C LEU A 550 1.98 -16.85 -24.20
N LYS A 551 2.69 -17.23 -25.27
CA LYS A 551 2.06 -17.56 -26.55
C LYS A 551 1.16 -18.78 -26.45
N MET A 552 1.63 -19.84 -25.77
CA MET A 552 0.85 -21.05 -25.54
C MET A 552 -0.46 -20.76 -24.80
N ILE A 553 -0.39 -19.90 -23.77
CA ILE A 553 -1.55 -19.50 -22.98
C ILE A 553 -2.53 -18.64 -23.81
N MET A 554 -2.02 -17.67 -24.60
CA MET A 554 -2.83 -16.82 -25.47
C MET A 554 -3.53 -17.63 -26.57
N ASP A 555 -2.83 -18.59 -27.19
CA ASP A 555 -3.39 -19.47 -28.21
C ASP A 555 -4.45 -20.41 -27.61
N PHE A 556 -4.19 -20.95 -26.41
CA PHE A 556 -5.14 -21.82 -25.70
C PHE A 556 -6.46 -21.11 -25.39
N TYR A 557 -6.46 -19.79 -25.13
CA TYR A 557 -7.66 -19.01 -24.87
C TYR A 557 -8.74 -19.17 -25.95
N GLY A 558 -8.33 -19.20 -27.23
CA GLY A 558 -9.22 -19.32 -28.37
C GLY A 558 -9.76 -20.73 -28.63
N THR A 559 -9.26 -21.74 -27.90
CA THR A 559 -9.65 -23.13 -28.09
C THR A 559 -10.97 -23.46 -27.40
N VAL A 560 -11.67 -24.48 -27.91
CA VAL A 560 -12.91 -25.00 -27.32
C VAL A 560 -12.67 -25.65 -25.95
N LEU A 561 -11.44 -26.09 -25.67
CA LEU A 561 -11.03 -26.68 -24.40
C LEU A 561 -10.88 -25.66 -23.26
N SER A 562 -10.95 -24.36 -23.59
CA SER A 562 -10.76 -23.30 -22.60
C SER A 562 -12.08 -22.94 -21.92
N ASP A 563 -12.26 -23.52 -20.74
CA ASP A 563 -13.38 -23.22 -19.86
C ASP A 563 -13.36 -21.75 -19.39
N ARG A 564 -14.54 -21.25 -18.97
CA ARG A 564 -14.72 -19.91 -18.40
C ARG A 564 -13.68 -19.57 -17.33
N LYS A 565 -13.44 -20.48 -16.37
CA LYS A 565 -12.47 -20.28 -15.28
C LYS A 565 -11.05 -20.13 -15.82
N THR A 566 -10.67 -20.96 -16.78
CA THR A 566 -9.35 -20.91 -17.42
C THR A 566 -9.17 -19.61 -18.17
N LYS A 567 -10.15 -19.17 -18.97
CA LYS A 567 -10.13 -17.87 -19.66
C LYS A 567 -9.89 -16.69 -18.70
N ILE A 568 -10.57 -16.67 -17.56
CA ILE A 568 -10.38 -15.63 -16.53
C ILE A 568 -8.96 -15.68 -15.95
N LYS A 569 -8.46 -16.87 -15.63
CA LYS A 569 -7.09 -17.04 -15.11
C LYS A 569 -6.04 -16.57 -16.11
N ILE A 570 -6.21 -16.89 -17.40
CA ILE A 570 -5.33 -16.43 -18.48
C ILE A 570 -5.28 -14.90 -18.53
N ILE A 571 -6.44 -14.23 -18.54
CA ILE A 571 -6.51 -12.76 -18.56
C ILE A 571 -5.86 -12.18 -17.30
N ASN A 572 -6.09 -12.79 -16.13
CA ASN A 572 -5.47 -12.36 -14.88
C ASN A 572 -3.94 -12.53 -14.87
N SER A 573 -3.41 -13.62 -15.44
CA SER A 573 -1.96 -13.83 -15.59
C SER A 573 -1.37 -12.77 -16.51
N LEU A 574 -2.03 -12.45 -17.63
CA LEU A 574 -1.62 -11.34 -18.51
C LEU A 574 -1.66 -9.99 -17.79
N SER A 575 -2.70 -9.74 -17.00
CA SER A 575 -2.86 -8.52 -16.21
C SER A 575 -1.72 -8.34 -15.20
N ALA A 576 -1.30 -9.42 -14.55
CA ALA A 576 -0.18 -9.41 -13.62
C ALA A 576 1.17 -9.15 -14.32
N ILE A 577 1.40 -9.71 -15.51
CA ILE A 577 2.61 -9.45 -16.32
C ILE A 577 2.63 -7.99 -16.78
N VAL A 578 1.51 -7.50 -17.33
CA VAL A 578 1.36 -6.11 -17.78
C VAL A 578 1.59 -5.13 -16.65
N ALA A 579 1.26 -5.50 -15.41
CA ALA A 579 1.45 -4.63 -14.27
C ALA A 579 2.91 -4.31 -13.95
N VAL A 580 3.87 -4.97 -14.60
CA VAL A 580 5.28 -4.56 -14.63
C VAL A 580 5.47 -3.58 -15.80
N PRO A 581 5.74 -2.29 -15.58
CA PRO A 581 5.73 -1.27 -16.64
C PRO A 581 6.66 -1.55 -17.83
N TRP A 582 7.80 -2.18 -17.60
CA TRP A 582 8.73 -2.57 -18.68
C TRP A 582 8.24 -3.75 -19.50
N ALA A 583 7.42 -4.64 -18.92
CA ALA A 583 6.84 -5.77 -19.63
C ALA A 583 5.79 -5.32 -20.65
N PHE A 584 5.08 -4.22 -20.35
CA PHE A 584 4.09 -3.62 -21.24
C PHE A 584 4.66 -3.37 -22.64
N GLU A 585 5.80 -2.70 -22.75
CA GLU A 585 6.43 -2.38 -24.05
C GLU A 585 6.76 -3.66 -24.84
N ILE A 586 7.38 -4.64 -24.18
CA ILE A 586 7.73 -5.94 -24.78
C ILE A 586 6.47 -6.66 -25.29
N LEU A 587 5.38 -6.64 -24.51
CA LEU A 587 4.12 -7.29 -24.89
C LEU A 587 3.42 -6.60 -26.07
N THR A 588 3.41 -5.27 -26.09
CA THR A 588 2.77 -4.50 -27.15
C THR A 588 3.53 -4.58 -28.48
N GLU A 589 4.86 -4.55 -28.45
CA GLU A 589 5.69 -4.55 -29.67
C GLU A 589 5.99 -5.97 -30.17
N GLY A 590 6.22 -6.94 -29.26
CA GLY A 590 6.74 -8.27 -29.62
C GLY A 590 5.71 -9.40 -29.67
N TYR A 591 4.63 -9.32 -28.89
CA TYR A 591 3.71 -10.46 -28.67
C TYR A 591 2.32 -10.29 -29.25
N SER A 592 2.08 -9.23 -30.05
CA SER A 592 0.77 -8.97 -30.66
C SER A 592 -0.38 -8.95 -29.64
N LEU A 593 -0.13 -8.44 -28.43
CA LEU A 593 -1.13 -8.39 -27.35
C LEU A 593 -2.38 -7.61 -27.78
N MET A 594 -2.22 -6.49 -28.48
CA MET A 594 -3.32 -5.62 -28.90
C MET A 594 -4.27 -6.32 -29.91
N PRO A 595 -3.78 -6.92 -31.02
CA PRO A 595 -4.62 -7.75 -31.89
C PRO A 595 -5.36 -8.87 -31.16
N TRP A 596 -4.68 -9.57 -30.25
CA TRP A 596 -5.29 -10.63 -29.46
C TRP A 596 -6.42 -10.08 -28.56
N LEU A 597 -6.20 -8.94 -27.89
CA LEU A 597 -7.24 -8.30 -27.08
C LEU A 597 -8.46 -7.87 -27.91
N HIS A 598 -8.26 -7.35 -29.12
CA HIS A 598 -9.37 -7.05 -30.02
C HIS A 598 -10.20 -8.29 -30.35
N HIS A 599 -9.55 -9.42 -30.60
CA HIS A 599 -10.23 -10.71 -30.82
C HIS A 599 -11.02 -11.14 -29.57
N VAL A 600 -10.40 -11.07 -28.40
CA VAL A 600 -11.04 -11.44 -27.12
C VAL A 600 -12.26 -10.57 -26.83
N VAL A 601 -12.13 -9.25 -26.92
CA VAL A 601 -13.23 -8.29 -26.69
C VAL A 601 -14.39 -8.54 -27.64
N ARG A 602 -14.11 -8.83 -28.91
CA ARG A 602 -15.14 -9.11 -29.92
C ARG A 602 -15.92 -10.39 -29.61
N ASN A 603 -15.27 -11.42 -29.09
CA ASN A 603 -15.84 -12.76 -28.90
C ASN A 603 -16.32 -13.04 -27.46
N THR A 604 -16.22 -12.08 -26.54
CA THR A 604 -16.61 -12.27 -25.13
C THR A 604 -18.07 -11.88 -24.90
N ASP A 605 -18.92 -12.78 -24.43
CA ASP A 605 -20.30 -12.46 -24.02
C ASP A 605 -20.56 -12.75 -22.52
N ASP A 606 -19.49 -12.96 -21.74
CA ASP A 606 -19.55 -13.31 -20.32
C ASP A 606 -19.11 -12.15 -19.42
N ARG A 607 -19.96 -11.80 -18.47
CA ARG A 607 -19.72 -10.74 -17.48
C ARG A 607 -18.39 -10.89 -16.74
N SER A 608 -18.05 -12.09 -16.26
CA SER A 608 -16.83 -12.26 -15.46
C SER A 608 -15.55 -12.08 -16.29
N ILE A 609 -15.62 -12.40 -17.58
CA ILE A 609 -14.51 -12.20 -18.51
C ILE A 609 -14.37 -10.71 -18.80
N MET A 610 -15.47 -9.96 -18.92
CA MET A 610 -15.43 -8.50 -19.08
C MET A 610 -14.78 -7.79 -17.89
N ILE A 611 -15.10 -8.18 -16.65
CA ILE A 611 -14.47 -7.61 -15.45
C ILE A 611 -12.95 -7.83 -15.49
N ALA A 612 -12.50 -9.05 -15.82
CA ALA A 612 -11.07 -9.34 -15.95
C ALA A 612 -10.40 -8.53 -17.08
N ILE A 613 -11.12 -8.26 -18.18
CA ILE A 613 -10.64 -7.38 -19.26
C ILE A 613 -10.53 -5.93 -18.78
N PHE A 614 -11.47 -5.43 -17.97
CA PHE A 614 -11.40 -4.09 -17.39
C PHE A 614 -10.15 -3.94 -16.52
N ASP A 615 -9.86 -4.91 -15.67
CA ASP A 615 -8.64 -4.93 -14.85
C ASP A 615 -7.36 -4.93 -15.70
N LEU A 616 -7.35 -5.72 -16.78
CA LEU A 616 -6.22 -5.75 -17.72
C LEU A 616 -6.04 -4.40 -18.43
N ILE A 617 -7.11 -3.79 -18.94
CA ILE A 617 -7.05 -2.46 -19.60
C ILE A 617 -6.58 -1.39 -18.62
N LYS A 618 -7.10 -1.41 -17.38
CA LYS A 618 -6.68 -0.49 -16.33
C LYS A 618 -5.18 -0.61 -16.03
N ASN A 619 -4.67 -1.83 -15.94
CA ASN A 619 -3.24 -2.08 -15.76
C ASN A 619 -2.39 -1.70 -16.98
N LEU A 620 -2.89 -1.89 -18.22
CA LEU A 620 -2.23 -1.41 -19.43
C LEU A 620 -2.05 0.11 -19.41
N LEU A 621 -3.11 0.85 -19.04
CA LEU A 621 -3.08 2.31 -18.96
C LEU A 621 -2.10 2.80 -17.89
N HIS A 622 -2.16 2.25 -16.68
CA HIS A 622 -1.25 2.66 -15.61
C HIS A 622 0.21 2.32 -15.92
N SER A 623 0.49 1.14 -16.48
CA SER A 623 1.85 0.76 -16.91
C SER A 623 2.39 1.69 -17.99
N MET A 624 1.55 2.11 -18.95
CA MET A 624 1.92 3.07 -19.98
C MET A 624 2.27 4.43 -19.37
N GLU A 625 1.43 4.96 -18.48
CA GLU A 625 1.65 6.24 -17.78
C GLU A 625 2.96 6.23 -16.96
N ILE A 626 3.15 5.18 -16.16
CA ILE A 626 4.34 5.01 -15.32
C ILE A 626 5.58 4.87 -16.21
N LEU A 627 5.56 4.04 -17.24
CA LEU A 627 6.72 3.85 -18.14
C LEU A 627 7.14 5.16 -18.81
N LEU A 628 6.18 5.98 -19.23
CA LEU A 628 6.46 7.30 -19.80
C LEU A 628 7.11 8.22 -18.78
N LEU A 629 6.57 8.31 -17.55
CA LEU A 629 7.19 9.07 -16.47
C LEU A 629 8.62 8.58 -16.17
N LEU A 630 8.84 7.27 -16.13
CA LEU A 630 10.17 6.67 -15.92
C LEU A 630 11.16 7.08 -17.01
N LYS A 631 10.76 7.05 -18.28
CA LYS A 631 11.58 7.54 -19.38
C LYS A 631 11.84 9.05 -19.24
N HIS A 632 10.82 9.84 -18.93
CA HIS A 632 10.97 11.29 -18.76
C HIS A 632 11.93 11.68 -17.62
N VAL A 633 11.84 11.03 -16.45
CA VAL A 633 12.74 11.29 -15.32
C VAL A 633 14.19 10.91 -15.65
N LYS A 634 14.41 9.80 -16.38
CA LYS A 634 15.75 9.39 -16.83
C LYS A 634 16.36 10.33 -17.87
N PHE A 635 15.55 10.87 -18.80
CA PHE A 635 16.04 11.70 -19.91
C PHE A 635 16.05 13.22 -19.62
N ASN A 636 15.21 13.75 -18.72
CA ASN A 636 15.13 15.19 -18.48
C ASN A 636 14.59 15.57 -17.07
N PRO A 637 15.45 15.67 -16.04
CA PRO A 637 15.03 15.83 -14.63
C PRO A 637 14.47 17.22 -14.25
N ASN A 638 14.58 18.23 -15.12
CA ASN A 638 14.25 19.64 -14.79
C ASN A 638 13.04 20.22 -15.55
N MET A 639 12.32 19.43 -16.35
CA MET A 639 11.15 19.91 -17.13
C MET A 639 9.84 19.77 -16.35
N ASP A 640 8.94 20.75 -16.52
CA ASP A 640 7.61 20.74 -15.91
C ASP A 640 6.81 19.50 -16.32
N ILE A 641 6.41 18.71 -15.32
CA ILE A 641 5.56 17.52 -15.40
C ILE A 641 4.21 17.81 -16.09
N THR A 642 3.80 19.08 -16.21
CA THR A 642 2.49 19.48 -16.74
C THR A 642 2.33 19.36 -18.26
N ASN A 643 3.41 19.07 -19.01
CA ASN A 643 3.39 18.93 -20.47
C ASN A 643 3.74 17.51 -20.95
N PHE A 644 3.12 16.49 -20.36
CA PHE A 644 3.25 15.11 -20.85
C PHE A 644 2.74 14.96 -22.28
N ARG A 645 3.54 14.31 -23.14
CA ARG A 645 3.11 13.84 -24.46
C ARG A 645 3.10 12.31 -24.43
N VAL A 646 1.93 11.71 -24.22
CA VAL A 646 1.73 10.26 -24.33
C VAL A 646 1.97 9.82 -25.78
N LYS A 647 2.58 8.65 -25.98
CA LYS A 647 2.62 7.98 -27.30
C LYS A 647 1.17 7.72 -27.71
N SER A 648 0.66 8.54 -28.62
CA SER A 648 -0.77 8.62 -28.89
C SER A 648 -1.36 7.35 -29.51
N GLU A 649 -0.57 6.58 -30.26
CA GLU A 649 -1.04 5.42 -31.04
C GLU A 649 -1.59 4.28 -30.19
N ILE A 650 -0.84 3.80 -29.18
CA ILE A 650 -1.27 2.67 -28.32
C ILE A 650 -2.46 3.10 -27.45
N GLU A 651 -2.46 4.34 -26.96
CA GLU A 651 -3.58 4.88 -26.20
C GLU A 651 -4.86 4.95 -27.05
N PHE A 652 -4.76 5.29 -28.35
CA PHE A 652 -5.91 5.23 -29.27
C PHE A 652 -6.40 3.79 -29.53
N GLU A 653 -5.51 2.82 -29.65
CA GLU A 653 -5.91 1.41 -29.77
C GLU A 653 -6.66 0.93 -28.52
N ILE A 654 -6.18 1.29 -27.32
CA ILE A 654 -6.87 1.02 -26.06
C ILE A 654 -8.24 1.69 -26.02
N LEU A 655 -8.34 2.95 -26.46
CA LEU A 655 -9.63 3.65 -26.57
C LEU A 655 -10.61 2.90 -27.50
N GLY A 656 -10.11 2.37 -28.60
CA GLY A 656 -10.87 1.51 -29.51
C GLY A 656 -11.36 0.23 -28.85
N LEU A 657 -10.54 -0.42 -28.01
CA LEU A 657 -10.96 -1.57 -27.21
C LEU A 657 -12.09 -1.22 -26.23
N ILE A 658 -11.96 -0.12 -25.50
CA ILE A 658 -12.98 0.34 -24.54
C ILE A 658 -14.30 0.62 -25.26
N TYR A 659 -14.26 1.27 -26.43
CA TYR A 659 -15.48 1.50 -27.22
C TYR A 659 -16.09 0.21 -27.78
N ASN A 660 -15.28 -0.79 -28.16
CA ASN A 660 -15.79 -2.09 -28.63
C ASN A 660 -16.49 -2.90 -27.52
N LEU A 661 -16.24 -2.60 -26.24
CA LEU A 661 -16.95 -3.17 -25.10
C LEU A 661 -18.33 -2.51 -24.88
N LEU A 662 -18.57 -1.32 -25.42
CA LEU A 662 -19.80 -0.55 -25.24
C LEU A 662 -21.09 -1.31 -25.61
N PRO A 663 -21.17 -2.09 -26.72
CA PRO A 663 -22.36 -2.88 -27.04
C PRO A 663 -22.74 -3.91 -25.99
N LYS A 664 -21.77 -4.36 -25.19
CA LYS A 664 -21.89 -5.46 -24.24
C LYS A 664 -22.16 -4.99 -22.80
N THR A 665 -22.24 -3.67 -22.60
CA THR A 665 -22.54 -3.04 -21.31
C THR A 665 -23.91 -3.42 -20.73
N ASN A 666 -24.84 -3.93 -21.56
CA ASN A 666 -26.14 -4.44 -21.09
C ASN A 666 -26.03 -5.65 -20.14
N LEU A 667 -24.88 -6.33 -20.12
CA LEU A 667 -24.62 -7.51 -19.29
C LEU A 667 -23.95 -7.17 -17.94
N LEU A 668 -23.66 -5.88 -17.70
CA LEU A 668 -22.93 -5.39 -16.53
C LEU A 668 -23.89 -4.99 -15.41
N GLU A 669 -23.47 -5.17 -14.16
CA GLU A 669 -24.18 -4.58 -13.02
C GLU A 669 -23.75 -3.12 -12.81
N CYS A 670 -24.46 -2.41 -11.94
CA CYS A 670 -24.23 -0.99 -11.67
C CYS A 670 -22.81 -0.67 -11.18
N GLU A 671 -22.18 -1.56 -10.40
CA GLU A 671 -20.80 -1.38 -9.96
C GLU A 671 -19.80 -1.57 -11.11
N ASP A 672 -20.01 -2.59 -11.95
CA ASP A 672 -19.16 -2.85 -13.11
C ASP A 672 -19.24 -1.71 -14.15
N LEU A 673 -20.39 -1.02 -14.24
CA LEU A 673 -20.56 0.18 -15.07
C LEU A 673 -19.72 1.35 -14.56
N ILE A 674 -19.56 1.50 -13.25
CA ILE A 674 -18.65 2.51 -12.67
C ILE A 674 -17.21 2.19 -13.05
N ASP A 675 -16.81 0.92 -12.95
CA ASP A 675 -15.47 0.48 -13.34
C ASP A 675 -15.22 0.71 -14.84
N TYR A 676 -16.19 0.41 -15.71
CA TYR A 676 -16.12 0.71 -17.13
C TYR A 676 -15.95 2.21 -17.42
N VAL A 677 -16.75 3.07 -16.78
CA VAL A 677 -16.63 4.54 -16.91
C VAL A 677 -15.28 5.03 -16.35
N SER A 678 -14.76 4.39 -15.31
CA SER A 678 -13.46 4.72 -14.74
C SER A 678 -12.31 4.53 -15.74
N LEU A 679 -12.42 3.56 -16.68
CA LEU A 679 -11.42 3.36 -17.73
C LEU A 679 -11.27 4.59 -18.62
N TYR A 680 -12.37 5.25 -18.98
CA TYR A 680 -12.30 6.47 -19.77
C TYR A 680 -11.72 7.66 -18.99
N ASN A 681 -11.92 7.70 -17.67
CA ASN A 681 -11.41 8.78 -16.81
C ASN A 681 -9.90 8.70 -16.55
N VAL A 682 -9.27 7.54 -16.80
CA VAL A 682 -7.81 7.39 -16.76
C VAL A 682 -7.16 7.88 -18.06
N MET A 683 -7.90 7.91 -19.17
CA MET A 683 -7.39 8.31 -20.48
C MET A 683 -7.01 9.79 -20.54
N THR A 684 -6.02 10.14 -21.36
CA THR A 684 -5.69 11.53 -21.59
C THR A 684 -6.76 12.25 -22.40
N LYS A 685 -6.90 13.55 -22.13
CA LYS A 685 -7.81 14.46 -22.84
C LYS A 685 -7.66 14.42 -24.36
N ARG A 686 -6.44 14.29 -24.89
CA ARG A 686 -6.20 14.23 -26.34
C ARG A 686 -6.84 12.99 -26.95
N SER A 687 -6.78 11.89 -26.23
CA SER A 687 -7.31 10.60 -26.65
C SER A 687 -8.84 10.59 -26.58
N VAL A 688 -9.43 11.13 -25.51
CA VAL A 688 -10.90 11.26 -25.38
C VAL A 688 -11.48 12.18 -26.46
N LYS A 689 -10.79 13.25 -26.88
CA LYS A 689 -11.23 14.14 -27.98
C LYS A 689 -11.29 13.49 -29.35
N PHE A 690 -10.66 12.33 -29.53
CA PHE A 690 -10.75 11.57 -30.77
C PHE A 690 -12.14 10.92 -30.95
N LEU A 691 -12.90 10.75 -29.87
CA LEU A 691 -14.28 10.28 -29.94
C LEU A 691 -15.19 11.37 -30.52
N GLY A 692 -16.07 10.98 -31.45
CA GLY A 692 -17.11 11.87 -31.95
C GLY A 692 -18.16 12.17 -30.89
N THR A 693 -18.83 13.33 -30.99
CA THR A 693 -19.93 13.74 -30.08
C THR A 693 -21.01 12.67 -29.97
N LYS A 694 -21.35 12.00 -31.09
CA LYS A 694 -22.29 10.87 -31.16
C LYS A 694 -21.82 9.63 -30.40
N GLN A 695 -20.52 9.36 -30.36
CA GLN A 695 -19.95 8.20 -29.66
C GLN A 695 -20.00 8.39 -28.15
N ILE A 696 -19.68 9.59 -27.66
CA ILE A 696 -19.77 9.92 -26.23
C ILE A 696 -21.21 9.99 -25.77
N ALA A 697 -22.11 10.57 -26.58
CA ALA A 697 -23.54 10.52 -26.31
C ALA A 697 -24.04 9.08 -26.17
N ASN A 698 -23.57 8.15 -27.03
CA ASN A 698 -23.89 6.72 -26.92
C ASN A 698 -23.34 6.07 -25.64
N VAL A 699 -22.14 6.44 -25.19
CA VAL A 699 -21.59 5.98 -23.90
C VAL A 699 -22.48 6.44 -22.75
N VAL A 700 -22.81 7.73 -22.70
CA VAL A 700 -23.68 8.31 -21.66
C VAL A 700 -25.06 7.64 -21.69
N ILE A 701 -25.68 7.46 -22.86
CA ILE A 701 -27.01 6.84 -23.00
C ILE A 701 -27.02 5.40 -22.52
N LYS A 702 -26.02 4.59 -22.89
CA LYS A 702 -25.97 3.17 -22.50
C LYS A 702 -25.65 2.98 -21.03
N CYS A 703 -24.67 3.71 -20.49
CA CYS A 703 -24.32 3.65 -19.08
C CYS A 703 -25.44 4.18 -18.16
N THR A 704 -26.31 5.08 -18.66
CA THR A 704 -27.45 5.62 -17.89
C THR A 704 -28.77 4.90 -18.17
N SER A 705 -28.78 3.82 -18.96
CA SER A 705 -30.00 3.07 -19.28
C SER A 705 -30.70 2.47 -18.04
N HIS A 706 -29.94 2.21 -16.98
CA HIS A 706 -30.43 1.73 -15.68
C HIS A 706 -30.93 2.86 -14.76
N VAL A 707 -30.55 4.12 -15.02
CA VAL A 707 -30.95 5.31 -14.25
C VAL A 707 -32.07 6.03 -15.01
N LYS A 708 -33.31 5.56 -14.86
CA LYS A 708 -34.47 6.18 -15.52
C LYS A 708 -34.82 7.52 -14.85
N ASN A 709 -34.90 8.57 -15.66
CA ASN A 709 -35.45 9.91 -15.32
C ASN A 709 -34.71 10.71 -14.24
N ASP A 710 -33.39 10.83 -14.31
CA ASP A 710 -32.65 11.80 -13.51
C ASP A 710 -32.36 13.09 -14.30
N GLU A 711 -32.69 14.26 -13.72
CA GLU A 711 -32.38 15.57 -14.27
C GLU A 711 -30.86 15.75 -14.51
N ARG A 712 -30.03 15.06 -13.73
CA ARG A 712 -28.56 15.08 -13.85
C ARG A 712 -28.05 14.52 -15.18
N VAL A 713 -28.67 13.46 -15.69
CA VAL A 713 -28.33 12.86 -16.98
C VAL A 713 -28.73 13.79 -18.13
N ASN A 714 -29.83 14.52 -17.98
CA ASN A 714 -30.25 15.54 -18.95
C ASN A 714 -29.32 16.75 -18.96
N ILE A 715 -28.75 17.13 -17.80
CA ILE A 715 -27.72 18.18 -17.71
C ILE A 715 -26.42 17.73 -18.41
N LEU A 716 -26.00 16.47 -18.24
CA LEU A 716 -24.84 15.91 -18.95
C LEU A 716 -25.04 15.88 -20.48
N LYS A 717 -26.24 15.51 -20.95
CA LYS A 717 -26.60 15.54 -22.38
C LYS A 717 -26.60 16.97 -22.93
N ARG A 718 -27.21 17.92 -22.21
CA ARG A 718 -27.19 19.34 -22.60
C ARG A 718 -25.78 19.92 -22.66
N ALA A 719 -24.91 19.56 -21.71
CA ALA A 719 -23.51 20.00 -21.72
C ALA A 719 -22.71 19.44 -22.91
N LEU A 720 -23.02 18.22 -23.37
CA LEU A 720 -22.46 17.63 -24.58
C LEU A 720 -22.97 18.31 -25.86
N ASP A 721 -24.26 18.66 -25.90
CA ASP A 721 -24.90 19.30 -27.06
C ASP A 721 -24.49 20.78 -27.21
N SER A 722 -24.27 21.49 -26.09
CA SER A 722 -23.86 22.91 -26.09
C SER A 722 -22.34 23.12 -26.09
N ASN A 723 -21.56 22.06 -25.83
CA ASN A 723 -20.09 22.10 -25.74
C ASN A 723 -19.55 23.13 -24.72
N ASP A 724 -20.31 23.40 -23.65
CA ASP A 724 -19.97 24.39 -22.61
C ASP A 724 -19.63 23.71 -21.27
N PRO A 725 -18.40 23.86 -20.75
CA PRO A 725 -17.96 23.22 -19.50
C PRO A 725 -18.62 23.84 -18.26
N VAL A 726 -19.17 25.06 -18.37
CA VAL A 726 -19.75 25.84 -17.26
C VAL A 726 -21.03 25.19 -16.71
N ILE A 727 -21.78 24.48 -17.54
CA ILE A 727 -23.04 23.80 -17.17
C ILE A 727 -22.80 22.65 -16.18
N LEU A 728 -21.58 22.09 -16.16
CA LEU A 728 -21.20 20.95 -15.30
C LEU A 728 -20.87 21.36 -13.85
N HIS A 729 -20.75 22.66 -13.56
CA HIS A 729 -20.41 23.19 -12.22
C HIS A 729 -21.63 23.41 -11.30
N GLY A 730 -22.83 22.99 -11.71
CA GLY A 730 -24.04 23.10 -10.87
C GLY A 730 -23.97 22.23 -9.60
N LYS A 731 -24.37 22.79 -8.44
CA LYS A 731 -24.43 22.12 -7.11
C LYS A 731 -25.16 20.77 -7.09
N ILE A 732 -25.98 20.48 -8.10
CA ILE A 732 -26.79 19.26 -8.26
C ILE A 732 -25.92 18.05 -8.67
N LEU A 733 -24.74 18.28 -9.29
CA LEU A 733 -23.79 17.24 -9.72
C LEU A 733 -22.67 16.97 -8.68
N THR A 734 -22.71 17.63 -7.52
CA THR A 734 -21.70 17.56 -6.46
C THR A 734 -22.26 16.96 -5.16
N THR A 735 -23.21 16.03 -5.26
CA THR A 735 -23.71 15.28 -4.09
C THR A 735 -22.68 14.25 -3.63
N LYS A 736 -22.55 14.12 -2.29
CA LYS A 736 -21.57 13.25 -1.61
C LYS A 736 -21.64 11.80 -2.15
N ASN A 737 -20.47 11.16 -2.33
CA ASN A 737 -20.25 9.79 -2.83
C ASN A 737 -20.88 8.65 -2.00
N ILE A 738 -22.18 8.74 -1.67
CA ILE A 738 -22.88 7.84 -0.75
C ILE A 738 -23.62 6.74 -1.52
N SER A 739 -24.17 7.04 -2.71
CA SER A 739 -24.86 6.05 -3.57
C SER A 739 -24.04 5.65 -4.80
N TRP A 740 -24.33 4.48 -5.38
CA TRP A 740 -23.71 4.01 -6.65
C TRP A 740 -24.08 4.91 -7.84
N GLU A 741 -25.29 5.48 -7.84
CA GLU A 741 -25.75 6.45 -8.84
C GLU A 741 -24.92 7.73 -8.80
N ASP A 742 -24.63 8.27 -7.61
CA ASP A 742 -23.78 9.45 -7.45
C ASP A 742 -22.34 9.19 -7.96
N ARG A 743 -21.80 8.00 -7.72
CA ARG A 743 -20.46 7.62 -8.21
C ARG A 743 -20.41 7.47 -9.72
N LEU A 744 -21.42 6.85 -10.32
CA LEU A 744 -21.55 6.70 -11.77
C LEU A 744 -21.71 8.07 -12.45
N ILE A 745 -22.58 8.93 -11.91
CA ILE A 745 -22.81 10.28 -12.42
C ILE A 745 -21.57 11.15 -12.26
N SER A 746 -20.84 11.06 -11.13
CA SER A 746 -19.55 11.74 -10.97
C SER A 746 -18.51 11.24 -11.97
N GLY A 747 -18.46 9.93 -12.23
CA GLY A 747 -17.56 9.35 -13.23
C GLY A 747 -17.90 9.83 -14.64
N LEU A 748 -19.18 9.87 -15.02
CA LEU A 748 -19.64 10.39 -16.31
C LEU A 748 -19.44 11.90 -16.44
N ARG A 749 -19.61 12.66 -15.35
CA ARG A 749 -19.31 14.08 -15.30
C ARG A 749 -17.83 14.33 -15.57
N ASP A 750 -16.94 13.57 -14.95
CA ASP A 750 -15.49 13.70 -15.16
C ASP A 750 -15.13 13.39 -16.63
N LEU A 751 -15.76 12.39 -17.25
CA LEU A 751 -15.60 12.07 -18.67
C LEU A 751 -16.07 13.21 -19.59
N VAL A 752 -17.29 13.70 -19.38
CA VAL A 752 -17.90 14.76 -20.19
C VAL A 752 -17.11 16.07 -20.02
N HIS A 753 -16.68 16.38 -18.80
CA HIS A 753 -15.82 17.53 -18.53
C HIS A 753 -14.48 17.41 -19.27
N THR A 754 -13.86 16.23 -19.27
CA THR A 754 -12.60 15.98 -19.98
C THR A 754 -12.75 16.17 -21.49
N TYR A 755 -13.90 15.79 -22.06
CA TYR A 755 -14.19 15.97 -23.48
C TYR A 755 -14.46 17.43 -23.87
N VAL A 756 -15.31 18.12 -23.10
CA VAL A 756 -15.82 19.46 -23.41
C VAL A 756 -14.80 20.57 -23.10
N SER A 757 -13.98 20.39 -22.05
CA SER A 757 -12.82 21.24 -21.76
C SER A 757 -11.82 21.22 -22.93
#